data_AF-A0A1M6SQU3-F1
#
_entry.id   AF-A0A1M6SQU3-F1
#
_cell.length_a   1.000
_cell.length_b   1.000
_cell.length_c   1.000
_cell.angle_alpha   90.00
_cell.angle_beta   90.00
_cell.angle_gamma   90.00
#
_symmetry.space_group_name_H-M   'P 1'
#
loop_
_entity.id
_entity.type
_entity.pdbx_description
1 polymer ?
#
loop_
_entity_poly.entity_id
_entity_poly.type
_entity_poly.pdbx_seq_one_letter_code
_entity_poly.pdbx_strand_id
1 'polypeptide(L)'
;MKKSLLGIASIVPVMMLAACSDDGSSTPAAQDPVVPGLSSGSTFVPGSSTTTGTIPVVVSSSSVAGQTVTPEPEENPADQPISADEKKDDGTSSVGSLTIGVTGVAEVGPLSLGGSVTVSSVDAKTMTVGTAAVKTKTINDLGGYSASGSLTSAIGSFEASGKFFNFSLPDISEVKSLKAISDLRTRKTVNINILTHLEYGRVQELVSKQGLSFTAAKERAEKEILAAFGFQADSTMFEDISVYHMTEAAANLVTLTDAMETNPSLLDDLLKLTADDIAADGKLGENAVKALIGDAAFNIDVNVNSSNLSAVNNDADVMTYTTHKRYLWGAMFNLGSCNEANLNEVKANQNPNSTIQDKYFACKSDGAWAEAPASFMLSAEVAKTAGACDETTAGKLVTHTDGKQYFCKKNLWSVATADDIAAAQIPTACSSANDRAVAVAGGVSFVCLGGVWTKAAHDAVDYSKGRAMNKKLGRGINFGNSWDAPGVGDGGWSNPISDGDFSTVKNAGFNSVRLPVRWYPGVDAQISGVKEDVQLAIKAGLTVIINSHHHQNVYDAAGNGNFDNAVNTFASEWKKIAQAFDSFSDDAVVFEIFNEPKEPMTNAQVNKLMTAGYNAIRSVSKGKTIMFEGNGYAKFAQIQNLDLPADGNIIFTGHYYDPYSFTHQGHGYDCNGNAKDGISNMAGHFKSYADSAARFYPDVNGGSVPLNMGEFGVANKGQCSSVSDTKREAWVDAVIAQAEKYEMSWQYWCFKNCGGFEASNGGSWYGNMLNVFKKYMK
;
A
#
# COMPACT_ATOMS: atom_id res chain seq x y z
N MET A 1 -46.23 6.15 33.79
CA MET A 1 -45.69 6.64 35.08
C MET A 1 -44.17 6.48 35.07
N LYS A 2 -43.48 7.59 35.36
CA LYS A 2 -42.09 7.87 35.79
C LYS A 2 -40.97 6.78 35.86
N LYS A 3 -39.77 7.24 35.38
CA LYS A 3 -38.36 7.05 35.85
C LYS A 3 -37.68 5.67 35.69
N SER A 4 -36.36 5.53 35.43
CA SER A 4 -35.22 6.45 35.21
C SER A 4 -33.95 5.75 34.69
N LEU A 5 -33.09 6.52 34.02
CA LEU A 5 -31.66 6.40 33.68
C LEU A 5 -30.73 5.45 34.49
N LEU A 6 -29.81 4.80 33.74
CA LEU A 6 -28.36 4.59 33.92
C LEU A 6 -27.86 3.95 32.59
N GLY A 7 -26.90 4.43 31.81
CA GLY A 7 -25.58 4.97 32.14
C GLY A 7 -24.52 3.89 31.90
N ILE A 8 -24.20 3.55 30.65
CA ILE A 8 -23.08 2.64 30.30
C ILE A 8 -22.17 3.36 29.29
N ALA A 9 -20.93 3.54 29.70
CA ALA A 9 -19.86 4.20 28.96
C ALA A 9 -19.38 3.34 27.79
N SER A 10 -19.18 3.97 26.64
CA SER A 10 -18.48 3.39 25.49
C SER A 10 -17.01 3.15 25.83
N ILE A 11 -16.58 1.90 25.73
CA ILE A 11 -15.16 1.52 25.72
C ILE A 11 -14.66 1.72 24.30
N VAL A 12 -13.87 2.77 24.09
CA VAL A 12 -13.11 3.00 22.86
C VAL A 12 -11.82 2.17 22.96
N PRO A 13 -11.44 1.36 21.96
CA PRO A 13 -10.14 0.70 21.98
C PRO A 13 -9.05 1.76 21.77
N VAL A 14 -8.22 1.94 22.79
CA VAL A 14 -6.99 2.73 22.73
C VAL A 14 -6.01 2.00 21.83
N MET A 15 -5.80 2.50 20.62
CA MET A 15 -4.63 2.17 19.81
C MET A 15 -3.38 2.53 20.62
N MET A 16 -2.51 1.54 20.87
CA MET A 16 -1.15 1.78 21.33
C MET A 16 -0.38 2.55 20.25
N LEU A 17 -0.20 3.85 20.48
CA LEU A 17 0.79 4.67 19.79
C LEU A 17 2.18 4.24 20.30
N ALA A 18 2.98 3.62 19.43
CA ALA A 18 4.40 3.43 19.67
C ALA A 18 5.07 4.82 19.69
N ALA A 19 5.48 5.24 20.89
CA ALA A 19 6.36 6.37 21.11
C ALA A 19 7.80 5.86 21.11
N CYS A 20 8.69 6.42 20.29
CA CYS A 20 10.13 6.34 20.51
C CYS A 20 10.80 7.65 20.06
N SER A 21 11.25 8.40 21.07
CA SER A 21 12.43 9.25 21.02
C SER A 21 13.64 8.34 21.30
N ASP A 22 14.56 8.19 20.35
CA ASP A 22 15.83 7.49 20.58
C ASP A 22 16.83 8.44 21.24
N ASP A 23 16.84 8.47 22.58
CA ASP A 23 18.01 8.89 23.35
C ASP A 23 18.81 7.63 23.69
N GLY A 24 19.89 7.39 22.93
CA GLY A 24 20.79 6.27 23.15
C GLY A 24 21.52 6.35 24.49
N SER A 25 21.15 5.50 25.46
CA SER A 25 22.09 5.04 26.49
C SER A 25 21.67 3.67 27.06
N SER A 26 22.61 2.73 27.07
CA SER A 26 22.47 1.37 27.60
C SER A 26 23.11 1.24 28.98
N THR A 27 22.41 0.64 29.97
CA THR A 27 22.95 -0.32 30.98
C THR A 27 21.86 -0.83 31.95
N PRO A 28 22.01 -2.02 32.59
CA PRO A 28 20.90 -2.83 33.08
C PRO A 28 20.77 -2.96 34.62
N ALA A 29 19.54 -3.01 35.13
CA ALA A 29 19.12 -3.50 36.46
C ALA A 29 17.57 -3.48 36.51
N ALA A 30 16.80 -4.33 37.17
CA ALA A 30 16.97 -5.50 38.02
C ALA A 30 15.61 -6.25 38.04
N GLN A 31 15.63 -7.48 38.55
CA GLN A 31 14.47 -8.39 38.66
C GLN A 31 13.39 -7.93 39.66
N ASP A 32 12.22 -8.57 39.50
CA ASP A 32 11.13 -8.87 40.47
C ASP A 32 9.83 -8.03 40.38
N PRO A 33 8.65 -8.55 40.79
CA PRO A 33 8.21 -9.94 41.02
C PRO A 33 6.85 -10.32 40.40
N VAL A 34 6.58 -11.62 40.42
CA VAL A 34 5.31 -12.31 40.12
C VAL A 34 4.18 -11.91 41.08
N VAL A 35 2.95 -11.72 40.57
CA VAL A 35 1.70 -11.75 41.36
C VAL A 35 0.60 -12.52 40.56
N PRO A 36 -0.23 -13.36 41.22
CA PRO A 36 -0.95 -14.45 40.58
C PRO A 36 -2.44 -14.20 40.30
N GLY A 37 -2.91 -14.79 39.18
CA GLY A 37 -4.16 -15.57 39.09
C GLY A 37 -5.50 -14.88 39.28
N LEU A 38 -6.29 -14.82 38.19
CA LEU A 38 -7.75 -14.91 38.23
C LEU A 38 -8.23 -15.76 37.04
N SER A 39 -8.81 -16.90 37.36
CA SER A 39 -9.31 -17.93 36.44
C SER A 39 -10.75 -17.66 36.00
N SER A 40 -11.06 -17.99 34.74
CA SER A 40 -12.09 -18.94 34.29
C SER A 40 -12.86 -18.46 33.06
N GLY A 41 -12.91 -19.30 32.02
CA GLY A 41 -13.73 -19.13 30.83
C GLY A 41 -13.19 -19.98 29.68
N SER A 42 -13.60 -21.25 29.63
CA SER A 42 -13.18 -22.33 28.73
C SER A 42 -12.72 -21.92 27.31
N THR A 43 -11.41 -22.00 27.07
CA THR A 43 -10.81 -22.10 25.74
C THR A 43 -10.46 -23.56 25.46
N PHE A 44 -10.92 -24.05 24.31
CA PHE A 44 -10.52 -25.33 23.74
C PHE A 44 -9.06 -25.20 23.28
N VAL A 45 -8.15 -25.97 23.88
CA VAL A 45 -6.74 -26.03 23.49
C VAL A 45 -6.54 -27.34 22.74
N PRO A 46 -6.21 -27.34 21.43
CA PRO A 46 -5.72 -28.54 20.77
C PRO A 46 -4.36 -28.90 21.36
N GLY A 47 -4.25 -30.12 21.89
CA GLY A 47 -3.08 -30.60 22.59
C GLY A 47 -1.85 -30.64 21.71
N SER A 48 -0.72 -30.24 22.28
CA SER A 48 0.60 -30.51 21.74
C SER A 48 0.86 -32.02 21.73
N SER A 49 1.01 -32.62 20.54
CA SER A 49 1.76 -33.88 20.38
C SER A 49 2.51 -33.89 19.06
N THR A 50 3.79 -33.56 19.14
CA THR A 50 4.94 -34.05 18.35
C THR A 50 4.64 -34.77 17.02
N THR A 51 4.67 -34.03 15.91
CA THR A 51 5.49 -34.32 14.71
C THR A 51 5.60 -33.05 13.87
N THR A 52 6.81 -32.48 13.79
CA THR A 52 7.15 -31.29 13.02
C THR A 52 6.97 -31.51 11.52
N GLY A 53 5.97 -30.86 10.94
CA GLY A 53 5.81 -30.70 9.49
C GLY A 53 5.19 -29.35 9.21
N THR A 54 5.99 -28.29 9.22
CA THR A 54 5.58 -26.99 8.67
C THR A 54 5.51 -27.12 7.15
N ILE A 55 4.43 -26.64 6.52
CA ILE A 55 4.42 -26.43 5.07
C ILE A 55 5.30 -25.19 4.82
N PRO A 56 6.37 -25.28 4.02
CA PRO A 56 7.17 -24.11 3.70
C PRO A 56 6.30 -23.08 2.98
N VAL A 57 6.30 -21.85 3.47
CA VAL A 57 5.69 -20.70 2.78
C VAL A 57 6.48 -20.49 1.49
N VAL A 58 5.92 -20.90 0.36
CA VAL A 58 6.53 -20.68 -0.95
C VAL A 58 6.25 -19.23 -1.35
N VAL A 59 7.29 -18.40 -1.26
CA VAL A 59 7.29 -17.04 -1.80
C VAL A 59 7.85 -17.14 -3.23
N SER A 60 7.02 -16.91 -4.25
CA SER A 60 7.55 -16.88 -5.61
C SER A 60 8.38 -15.61 -5.82
N SER A 61 9.57 -15.79 -6.38
CA SER A 61 10.46 -14.70 -6.79
C SER A 61 10.17 -14.33 -8.24
N SER A 62 9.00 -13.73 -8.48
CA SER A 62 8.71 -13.11 -9.77
C SER A 62 7.65 -12.02 -9.60
N SER A 63 8.06 -10.91 -8.98
CA SER A 63 7.45 -9.62 -9.27
C SER A 63 7.91 -9.18 -10.66
N VAL A 64 7.28 -9.71 -11.72
CA VAL A 64 7.24 -8.95 -12.96
C VAL A 64 6.14 -7.92 -12.76
N ALA A 65 6.53 -6.76 -12.25
CA ALA A 65 5.74 -5.57 -12.44
C ALA A 65 5.62 -5.34 -13.96
N GLY A 66 4.38 -5.31 -14.46
CA GLY A 66 4.10 -4.78 -15.79
C GLY A 66 3.91 -5.82 -16.89
N GLN A 67 2.90 -6.67 -16.77
CA GLN A 67 1.95 -6.81 -17.86
C GLN A 67 0.58 -7.11 -17.25
N THR A 68 -0.26 -6.07 -17.25
CA THR A 68 -1.70 -6.26 -17.23
C THR A 68 -2.07 -7.06 -18.46
N VAL A 69 -2.01 -8.39 -18.36
CA VAL A 69 -2.89 -9.23 -19.17
C VAL A 69 -4.22 -9.22 -18.44
N THR A 70 -4.86 -8.05 -18.44
CA THR A 70 -6.31 -8.03 -18.47
C THR A 70 -6.70 -8.94 -19.63
N PRO A 71 -7.63 -9.88 -19.48
CA PRO A 71 -8.24 -10.42 -20.66
C PRO A 71 -8.77 -9.21 -21.44
N GLU A 72 -8.15 -8.94 -22.58
CA GLU A 72 -8.87 -8.36 -23.70
C GLU A 72 -10.15 -9.19 -23.88
N PRO A 73 -11.19 -8.69 -24.58
CA PRO A 73 -12.40 -9.47 -24.86
C PRO A 73 -12.13 -10.65 -25.81
N GLU A 74 -11.01 -11.34 -25.67
CA GLU A 74 -10.74 -12.65 -26.21
C GLU A 74 -11.75 -13.63 -25.62
N GLU A 75 -12.38 -14.38 -26.50
CA GLU A 75 -13.50 -15.26 -26.19
C GLU A 75 -13.13 -16.21 -25.05
N ASN A 76 -14.11 -16.51 -24.18
CA ASN A 76 -13.98 -17.46 -23.08
C ASN A 76 -13.17 -18.69 -23.53
N PRO A 77 -12.15 -19.15 -22.79
CA PRO A 77 -11.35 -20.33 -23.17
C PRO A 77 -12.18 -21.57 -23.58
N ALA A 78 -13.38 -21.71 -23.00
CA ALA A 78 -14.33 -22.76 -23.33
C ALA A 78 -14.92 -22.65 -24.76
N ASP A 79 -14.95 -21.45 -25.34
CA ASP A 79 -15.45 -21.17 -26.68
C ASP A 79 -14.35 -21.28 -27.76
N GLN A 80 -13.08 -21.37 -27.35
CA GLN A 80 -11.95 -21.47 -28.28
C GLN A 80 -11.92 -22.83 -28.98
N PRO A 81 -11.72 -22.90 -30.31
CA PRO A 81 -11.65 -24.17 -31.01
C PRO A 81 -10.44 -24.99 -30.55
N ILE A 82 -10.57 -26.32 -30.54
CA ILE A 82 -9.46 -27.22 -30.24
C ILE A 82 -8.50 -27.28 -31.43
N SER A 83 -7.25 -26.91 -31.20
CA SER A 83 -6.19 -26.92 -32.19
C SER A 83 -5.67 -28.34 -32.49
N ALA A 84 -4.96 -28.48 -33.60
CA ALA A 84 -4.28 -29.73 -33.95
C ALA A 84 -3.15 -30.07 -32.96
N ASP A 85 -2.49 -29.06 -32.40
CA ASP A 85 -1.38 -29.23 -31.44
C ASP A 85 -1.89 -29.78 -30.11
N GLU A 86 -3.05 -29.34 -29.62
CA GLU A 86 -3.66 -29.86 -28.37
C GLU A 86 -4.01 -31.35 -28.46
N LYS A 87 -4.23 -31.89 -29.66
CA LYS A 87 -4.53 -33.32 -29.91
C LYS A 87 -3.28 -34.19 -30.06
N LYS A 88 -2.10 -33.60 -30.10
CA LYS A 88 -0.86 -34.33 -30.33
C LYS A 88 -0.51 -35.19 -29.11
N ASP A 89 -0.20 -36.47 -29.35
CA ASP A 89 0.18 -37.39 -28.26
C ASP A 89 1.38 -36.83 -27.46
N ASP A 90 1.19 -36.70 -26.16
CA ASP A 90 2.17 -36.22 -25.20
C ASP A 90 2.95 -37.37 -24.52
N GLY A 91 2.73 -38.60 -24.98
CA GLY A 91 3.41 -39.81 -24.54
C GLY A 91 2.86 -40.40 -23.25
N THR A 92 1.84 -39.81 -22.62
CA THR A 92 1.20 -40.35 -21.41
C THR A 92 0.62 -41.75 -21.66
N SER A 93 0.07 -41.98 -22.84
CA SER A 93 -0.54 -43.24 -23.24
C SER A 93 0.44 -44.38 -23.54
N SER A 94 1.74 -44.09 -23.59
CA SER A 94 2.80 -45.08 -23.85
C SER A 94 3.35 -45.76 -22.58
N VAL A 95 2.96 -45.28 -21.40
CA VAL A 95 3.46 -45.77 -20.10
C VAL A 95 2.60 -46.92 -19.60
N GLY A 96 3.15 -48.14 -19.59
CA GLY A 96 2.45 -49.35 -19.10
C GLY A 96 2.64 -49.67 -17.62
N SER A 97 3.63 -49.05 -16.95
CA SER A 97 3.80 -49.11 -15.49
C SER A 97 4.67 -47.97 -15.01
N LEU A 98 4.38 -47.46 -13.81
CA LEU A 98 5.11 -46.37 -13.18
C LEU A 98 5.19 -46.59 -11.67
N THR A 99 6.41 -46.57 -11.11
CA THR A 99 6.59 -46.51 -9.66
C THR A 99 6.47 -45.05 -9.22
N ILE A 100 5.59 -44.79 -8.26
CA ILE A 100 5.32 -43.45 -7.73
C ILE A 100 5.90 -43.29 -6.33
N GLY A 101 6.33 -42.07 -6.04
CA GLY A 101 6.67 -41.56 -4.73
C GLY A 101 6.29 -40.08 -4.72
N VAL A 102 5.06 -39.81 -4.30
CA VAL A 102 4.42 -38.49 -4.40
C VAL A 102 4.01 -38.04 -3.01
N THR A 103 4.25 -36.76 -2.73
CA THR A 103 3.78 -36.07 -1.52
C THR A 103 2.80 -34.97 -1.91
N GLY A 104 2.13 -34.37 -0.93
CA GLY A 104 1.30 -33.19 -1.17
C GLY A 104 0.45 -32.89 0.04
N VAL A 105 -0.46 -31.94 -0.13
CA VAL A 105 -1.47 -31.59 0.87
C VAL A 105 -2.88 -31.82 0.30
N ALA A 106 -3.81 -32.22 1.15
CA ALA A 106 -5.23 -32.30 0.82
C ALA A 106 -5.98 -31.18 1.55
N GLU A 107 -6.62 -30.28 0.80
CA GLU A 107 -7.13 -29.01 1.29
C GLU A 107 -8.48 -28.66 0.65
N VAL A 108 -9.58 -28.83 1.40
CA VAL A 108 -10.73 -27.91 1.28
C VAL A 108 -10.31 -26.68 2.07
N GLY A 109 -10.46 -26.71 3.39
CA GLY A 109 -9.42 -26.26 4.32
C GLY A 109 -8.47 -27.42 4.65
N PRO A 110 -7.44 -27.23 5.51
CA PRO A 110 -6.47 -28.28 5.78
C PRO A 110 -7.14 -29.54 6.36
N LEU A 111 -7.01 -30.68 5.67
CA LEU A 111 -7.57 -31.95 6.15
C LEU A 111 -6.85 -32.39 7.44
N SER A 112 -7.63 -32.82 8.43
CA SER A 112 -7.12 -33.28 9.72
C SER A 112 -6.33 -34.57 9.58
N LEU A 113 -5.47 -34.85 10.57
CA LEU A 113 -4.70 -36.09 10.68
C LEU A 113 -5.59 -37.33 10.54
N GLY A 114 -5.17 -38.26 9.69
CA GLY A 114 -5.84 -39.54 9.50
C GLY A 114 -6.97 -39.57 8.46
N GLY A 115 -7.20 -38.47 7.75
CA GLY A 115 -8.03 -38.42 6.54
C GLY A 115 -7.54 -39.43 5.48
N SER A 116 -8.45 -39.98 4.69
CA SER A 116 -8.14 -40.99 3.68
C SER A 116 -7.60 -40.32 2.42
N VAL A 117 -6.54 -40.87 1.82
CA VAL A 117 -6.07 -40.49 0.47
C VAL A 117 -5.82 -41.75 -0.34
N THR A 118 -6.34 -41.79 -1.56
CA THR A 118 -6.14 -42.91 -2.48
C THR A 118 -5.59 -42.44 -3.81
N VAL A 119 -4.72 -43.25 -4.42
CA VAL A 119 -4.14 -43.00 -5.76
C VAL A 119 -4.40 -44.21 -6.65
N SER A 120 -5.19 -44.02 -7.70
CA SER A 120 -5.59 -45.06 -8.64
C SER A 120 -5.01 -44.78 -10.04
N SER A 121 -4.68 -45.82 -10.79
CA SER A 121 -4.23 -45.66 -12.18
C SER A 121 -5.39 -45.20 -13.06
N VAL A 122 -5.14 -44.29 -14.00
CA VAL A 122 -6.14 -43.85 -15.00
C VAL A 122 -5.67 -44.22 -16.40
N ASP A 123 -6.53 -44.84 -17.20
CA ASP A 123 -6.23 -45.05 -18.61
C ASP A 123 -6.10 -43.70 -19.34
N ALA A 124 -4.93 -43.43 -19.91
CA ALA A 124 -4.61 -42.12 -20.49
C ALA A 124 -5.42 -41.76 -21.74
N LYS A 125 -6.22 -42.68 -22.31
CA LYS A 125 -7.09 -42.44 -23.46
C LYS A 125 -8.56 -42.42 -23.08
N THR A 126 -9.02 -43.43 -22.36
CA THR A 126 -10.45 -43.55 -21.98
C THR A 126 -10.79 -42.79 -20.71
N MET A 127 -9.78 -42.29 -19.98
CA MET A 127 -9.93 -41.62 -18.68
C MET A 127 -10.63 -42.48 -17.62
N THR A 128 -10.66 -43.80 -17.82
CA THR A 128 -11.27 -44.75 -16.88
C THR A 128 -10.34 -44.98 -15.69
N VAL A 129 -10.88 -44.83 -14.48
CA VAL A 129 -10.15 -45.05 -13.23
C VAL A 129 -10.13 -46.54 -12.91
N GLY A 130 -8.94 -47.08 -12.65
CA GLY A 130 -8.74 -48.47 -12.25
C GLY A 130 -9.23 -48.76 -10.83
N THR A 131 -9.50 -50.03 -10.53
CA THR A 131 -9.99 -50.47 -9.22
C THR A 131 -8.89 -50.69 -8.18
N ALA A 132 -7.64 -50.86 -8.63
CA ALA A 132 -6.48 -50.98 -7.75
C ALA A 132 -5.98 -49.58 -7.35
N ALA A 133 -5.85 -49.36 -6.04
CA ALA A 133 -5.45 -48.08 -5.48
C ALA A 133 -4.32 -48.25 -4.45
N VAL A 134 -3.34 -47.34 -4.50
CA VAL A 134 -2.43 -47.07 -3.39
C VAL A 134 -3.21 -46.30 -2.35
N LYS A 135 -3.26 -46.80 -1.11
CA LYS A 135 -4.00 -46.15 -0.01
C LYS A 135 -3.02 -45.58 0.99
N THR A 136 -3.25 -44.35 1.42
CA THR A 136 -2.50 -43.66 2.46
C THR A 136 -3.44 -42.80 3.29
N LYS A 137 -2.88 -42.06 4.24
CA LYS A 137 -3.62 -41.11 5.07
C LYS A 137 -2.90 -39.77 5.12
N THR A 138 -3.62 -38.73 5.49
CA THR A 138 -2.98 -37.49 5.95
C THR A 138 -2.17 -37.78 7.21
N ILE A 139 -0.98 -37.19 7.29
CA ILE A 139 0.04 -37.43 8.32
C ILE A 139 0.20 -36.26 9.29
N ASN A 140 -0.54 -35.16 9.09
CA ASN A 140 -0.63 -34.02 9.99
C ASN A 140 -2.00 -33.34 9.84
N ASP A 141 -2.28 -32.34 10.68
CA ASP A 141 -3.51 -31.53 10.64
C ASP A 141 -3.46 -30.40 9.60
N LEU A 142 -2.44 -30.38 8.75
CA LEU A 142 -2.30 -29.47 7.62
C LEU A 142 -2.59 -30.17 6.27
N GLY A 143 -3.23 -31.35 6.30
CA GLY A 143 -3.57 -32.12 5.10
C GLY A 143 -2.39 -32.84 4.42
N GLY A 144 -1.18 -32.76 4.95
CA GLY A 144 0.01 -33.37 4.37
C GLY A 144 -0.14 -34.89 4.22
N TYR A 145 0.32 -35.47 3.11
CA TYR A 145 0.28 -36.92 2.86
C TYR A 145 1.49 -37.40 2.05
N SER A 146 1.72 -38.71 2.04
CA SER A 146 2.70 -39.36 1.17
C SER A 146 2.15 -40.68 0.63
N ALA A 147 2.25 -40.87 -0.69
CA ALA A 147 1.83 -42.07 -1.39
C ALA A 147 3.02 -42.66 -2.17
N SER A 148 3.28 -43.95 -1.97
CA SER A 148 4.32 -44.70 -2.71
C SER A 148 3.77 -46.05 -3.13
N GLY A 149 4.03 -46.44 -4.37
CA GLY A 149 3.48 -47.67 -4.93
C GLY A 149 3.74 -47.80 -6.43
N SER A 150 3.00 -48.68 -7.10
CA SER A 150 3.08 -48.86 -8.55
C SER A 150 1.73 -48.63 -9.20
N LEU A 151 1.72 -47.88 -10.28
CA LEU A 151 0.60 -47.65 -11.17
C LEU A 151 0.81 -48.39 -12.49
N THR A 152 -0.27 -48.63 -13.23
CA THR A 152 -0.26 -49.25 -14.57
C THR A 152 -0.38 -48.22 -15.69
N SER A 153 -0.26 -46.92 -15.37
CA SER A 153 -0.36 -45.79 -16.28
C SER A 153 0.50 -44.62 -15.77
N ALA A 154 0.80 -43.67 -16.66
CA ALA A 154 1.40 -42.38 -16.29
C ALA A 154 0.47 -41.51 -15.43
N ILE A 155 -0.84 -41.64 -15.62
CA ILE A 155 -1.84 -40.76 -15.01
C ILE A 155 -2.36 -41.38 -13.71
N GLY A 156 -2.33 -40.57 -12.64
CA GLY A 156 -2.89 -40.90 -11.34
C GLY A 156 -4.15 -40.09 -11.03
N SER A 157 -5.20 -40.78 -10.57
CA SER A 157 -6.37 -40.16 -9.95
C SER A 157 -6.22 -40.21 -8.44
N PHE A 158 -6.32 -39.05 -7.81
CA PHE A 158 -6.25 -38.85 -6.37
C PHE A 158 -7.65 -38.60 -5.84
N GLU A 159 -8.01 -39.24 -4.73
CA GLU A 159 -9.24 -38.97 -4.00
C GLU A 159 -8.95 -38.92 -2.50
N ALA A 160 -9.28 -37.78 -1.90
CA ALA A 160 -9.14 -37.51 -0.47
C ALA A 160 -10.51 -37.35 0.20
N SER A 161 -10.62 -37.79 1.46
CA SER A 161 -11.83 -37.60 2.25
C SER A 161 -11.52 -37.58 3.74
N GLY A 162 -12.38 -36.91 4.51
CA GLY A 162 -12.27 -36.84 5.96
C GLY A 162 -12.60 -35.47 6.52
N LYS A 163 -12.24 -35.28 7.79
CA LYS A 163 -12.45 -34.03 8.51
C LYS A 163 -11.43 -32.99 8.06
N PHE A 164 -11.82 -31.72 8.08
CA PHE A 164 -10.95 -30.60 7.80
C PHE A 164 -11.29 -29.41 8.70
N PHE A 165 -10.33 -28.49 8.86
CA PHE A 165 -10.57 -27.22 9.53
C PHE A 165 -11.25 -26.24 8.55
N ASN A 166 -12.50 -25.87 8.85
CA ASN A 166 -13.23 -24.83 8.14
C ASN A 166 -12.81 -23.48 8.73
N PHE A 167 -12.22 -22.60 7.92
CA PHE A 167 -11.68 -21.32 8.40
C PHE A 167 -12.67 -20.16 8.22
N SER A 168 -13.70 -20.32 7.37
CA SER A 168 -14.86 -19.41 7.28
C SER A 168 -15.79 -19.52 8.49
N LEU A 169 -15.93 -20.73 9.02
CA LEU A 169 -16.66 -21.06 10.25
C LEU A 169 -15.69 -21.87 11.12
N PRO A 170 -14.89 -21.25 12.01
CA PRO A 170 -13.74 -21.88 12.69
C PRO A 170 -14.13 -23.11 13.53
N ASP A 171 -14.32 -24.23 12.82
CA ASP A 171 -14.89 -25.49 13.28
C ASP A 171 -14.28 -26.67 12.50
N ILE A 172 -14.72 -27.88 12.85
CA ILE A 172 -14.35 -29.09 12.12
C ILE A 172 -15.54 -29.54 11.28
N SER A 173 -15.33 -29.46 9.97
CA SER A 173 -16.26 -29.91 8.94
C SER A 173 -15.75 -31.22 8.31
N GLU A 174 -16.53 -31.83 7.41
CA GLU A 174 -16.17 -33.09 6.74
C GLU A 174 -16.44 -32.99 5.24
N VAL A 175 -15.52 -33.51 4.43
CA VAL A 175 -15.67 -33.67 2.98
C VAL A 175 -15.64 -35.14 2.61
N LYS A 176 -16.60 -35.60 1.81
CA LYS A 176 -16.71 -37.01 1.42
C LYS A 176 -15.79 -37.38 0.27
N SER A 177 -15.48 -36.42 -0.60
CA SER A 177 -14.64 -36.65 -1.78
C SER A 177 -14.08 -35.34 -2.32
N LEU A 178 -12.75 -35.20 -2.28
CA LEU A 178 -11.98 -34.18 -2.97
C LEU A 178 -11.02 -34.87 -3.95
N LYS A 179 -10.93 -34.38 -5.19
CA LYS A 179 -10.28 -35.14 -6.28
C LYS A 179 -9.18 -34.33 -6.95
N ALA A 180 -8.21 -35.03 -7.54
CA ALA A 180 -7.22 -34.45 -8.44
C ALA A 180 -6.83 -35.51 -9.49
N ILE A 181 -6.38 -35.06 -10.67
CA ILE A 181 -5.88 -35.95 -11.72
C ILE A 181 -4.60 -35.37 -12.31
N SER A 182 -3.53 -36.15 -12.34
CA SER A 182 -2.20 -35.62 -12.71
C SER A 182 -1.32 -36.62 -13.44
N ASP A 183 -0.39 -36.10 -14.25
CA ASP A 183 0.68 -36.87 -14.89
C ASP A 183 1.87 -37.01 -13.95
N LEU A 184 2.15 -38.26 -13.56
CA LEU A 184 3.14 -38.57 -12.52
C LEU A 184 4.52 -38.96 -13.09
N ARG A 185 4.74 -38.86 -14.41
CA ARG A 185 6.03 -39.20 -15.03
C ARG A 185 7.20 -38.41 -14.41
N THR A 186 6.98 -37.12 -14.13
CA THR A 186 8.00 -36.21 -13.60
C THR A 186 7.64 -35.59 -12.26
N ARG A 187 6.35 -35.55 -11.90
CA ARG A 187 5.85 -34.90 -10.67
C ARG A 187 6.26 -35.65 -9.40
N LYS A 188 6.59 -34.86 -8.36
CA LYS A 188 6.87 -35.33 -6.99
C LYS A 188 5.87 -34.83 -5.97
N THR A 189 5.14 -33.77 -6.33
CA THR A 189 4.11 -33.17 -5.48
C THR A 189 2.79 -33.12 -6.24
N VAL A 190 1.69 -33.44 -5.55
CA VAL A 190 0.31 -33.27 -6.02
C VAL A 190 -0.53 -32.79 -4.85
N ASN A 191 -0.93 -31.53 -4.86
CA ASN A 191 -1.92 -31.02 -3.92
C ASN A 191 -3.32 -31.38 -4.41
N ILE A 192 -4.19 -31.76 -3.48
CA ILE A 192 -5.59 -32.11 -3.75
C ILE A 192 -6.41 -30.99 -3.14
N ASN A 193 -7.01 -30.13 -3.96
CA ASN A 193 -7.75 -28.96 -3.49
C ASN A 193 -9.09 -28.78 -4.24
N ILE A 194 -9.85 -27.73 -3.92
CA ILE A 194 -11.13 -27.46 -4.60
C ILE A 194 -10.93 -27.25 -6.10
N LEU A 195 -9.90 -26.51 -6.52
CA LEU A 195 -9.65 -26.27 -7.94
C LEU A 195 -9.32 -27.57 -8.68
N THR A 196 -8.50 -28.46 -8.09
CA THR A 196 -8.22 -29.78 -8.67
C THR A 196 -9.46 -30.68 -8.74
N HIS A 197 -10.41 -30.49 -7.82
CA HIS A 197 -11.67 -31.24 -7.83
C HIS A 197 -12.57 -30.78 -8.97
N LEU A 198 -12.66 -29.48 -9.20
CA LEU A 198 -13.50 -28.90 -10.27
C LEU A 198 -12.96 -29.22 -11.67
N GLU A 199 -11.64 -29.29 -11.86
CA GLU A 199 -11.05 -29.68 -13.15
C GLU A 199 -11.18 -31.16 -13.46
N TYR A 200 -11.34 -32.01 -12.44
CA TYR A 200 -11.21 -33.45 -12.58
C TYR A 200 -12.09 -34.00 -13.70
N GLY A 201 -13.39 -33.71 -13.65
CA GLY A 201 -14.34 -34.15 -14.67
C GLY A 201 -14.11 -33.51 -16.03
N ARG A 202 -13.66 -32.25 -16.05
CA ARG A 202 -13.42 -31.51 -17.29
C ARG A 202 -12.23 -32.06 -18.07
N VAL A 203 -11.14 -32.41 -17.38
CA VAL A 203 -9.99 -33.09 -18.00
C VAL A 203 -10.42 -34.42 -18.60
N GLN A 204 -11.25 -35.20 -17.89
CA GLN A 204 -11.74 -36.46 -18.41
C GLN A 204 -12.58 -36.28 -19.68
N GLU A 205 -13.43 -35.27 -19.74
CA GLU A 205 -14.25 -34.94 -20.92
C GLU A 205 -13.38 -34.54 -22.12
N LEU A 206 -12.43 -33.63 -21.91
CA LEU A 206 -11.53 -33.12 -22.94
C LEU A 206 -10.68 -34.23 -23.57
N VAL A 207 -10.17 -35.16 -22.77
CA VAL A 207 -9.40 -36.30 -23.29
C VAL A 207 -10.32 -37.34 -23.94
N SER A 208 -11.30 -37.86 -23.21
CA SER A 208 -12.05 -39.05 -23.63
C SER A 208 -13.07 -38.79 -24.73
N LYS A 209 -13.65 -37.59 -24.80
CA LYS A 209 -14.68 -37.24 -25.79
C LYS A 209 -14.20 -36.25 -26.85
N GLN A 210 -13.28 -35.35 -26.50
CA GLN A 210 -12.80 -34.31 -27.42
C GLN A 210 -11.42 -34.60 -28.01
N GLY A 211 -10.73 -35.62 -27.49
CA GLY A 211 -9.50 -36.19 -28.06
C GLY A 211 -8.25 -35.36 -27.82
N LEU A 212 -8.23 -34.50 -26.79
CA LEU A 212 -7.02 -33.78 -26.39
C LEU A 212 -6.02 -34.74 -25.76
N SER A 213 -4.74 -34.38 -25.85
CA SER A 213 -3.71 -34.95 -24.98
C SER A 213 -3.98 -34.59 -23.52
N PHE A 214 -3.47 -35.39 -22.58
CA PHE A 214 -3.69 -35.14 -21.15
C PHE A 214 -3.14 -33.78 -20.72
N THR A 215 -1.93 -33.45 -21.18
CA THR A 215 -1.26 -32.18 -20.86
C THR A 215 -2.06 -30.98 -21.36
N ALA A 216 -2.51 -31.01 -22.62
CA ALA A 216 -3.33 -29.94 -23.17
C ALA A 216 -4.71 -29.85 -22.51
N ALA A 217 -5.32 -30.98 -22.18
CA ALA A 217 -6.60 -31.03 -21.46
C ALA A 217 -6.50 -30.38 -20.08
N LYS A 218 -5.39 -30.60 -19.36
CA LYS A 218 -5.11 -29.95 -18.08
C LYS A 218 -4.98 -28.43 -18.23
N GLU A 219 -4.09 -27.96 -19.12
CA GLU A 219 -3.89 -26.52 -19.35
C GLU A 219 -5.18 -25.80 -19.78
N ARG A 220 -6.02 -26.45 -20.60
CA ARG A 220 -7.30 -25.89 -21.03
C ARG A 220 -8.33 -25.88 -19.89
N ALA A 221 -8.49 -26.98 -19.16
CA ALA A 221 -9.46 -27.07 -18.06
C ALA A 221 -9.20 -26.02 -16.97
N GLU A 222 -7.93 -25.79 -16.61
CA GLU A 222 -7.58 -24.78 -15.61
C GLU A 222 -7.93 -23.37 -16.07
N LYS A 223 -7.65 -23.02 -17.33
CA LYS A 223 -8.03 -21.72 -17.91
C LYS A 223 -9.55 -21.53 -17.94
N GLU A 224 -10.30 -22.58 -18.33
CA GLU A 224 -11.76 -22.58 -18.33
C GLU A 224 -12.33 -22.36 -16.93
N ILE A 225 -11.77 -23.04 -15.92
CA ILE A 225 -12.21 -22.90 -14.52
C ILE A 225 -11.92 -21.51 -13.96
N LEU A 226 -10.71 -20.99 -14.15
CA LEU A 226 -10.38 -19.63 -13.70
C LEU A 226 -11.32 -18.61 -14.35
N ALA A 227 -11.60 -18.75 -15.64
CA ALA A 227 -12.56 -17.90 -16.35
C ALA A 227 -14.00 -18.04 -15.81
N ALA A 228 -14.45 -19.26 -15.49
CA ALA A 228 -15.79 -19.51 -14.95
C ALA A 228 -16.04 -18.81 -13.60
N PHE A 229 -14.99 -18.61 -12.80
CA PHE A 229 -15.03 -17.91 -11.51
C PHE A 229 -14.55 -16.46 -11.57
N GLY A 230 -14.22 -15.93 -12.75
CA GLY A 230 -13.74 -14.57 -12.94
C GLY A 230 -12.33 -14.31 -12.40
N PHE A 231 -11.58 -15.37 -12.10
CA PHE A 231 -10.22 -15.26 -11.59
C PHE A 231 -9.22 -14.96 -12.70
N GLN A 232 -8.12 -14.32 -12.31
CA GLN A 232 -7.01 -14.08 -13.22
C GLN A 232 -6.23 -15.37 -13.46
N ALA A 233 -5.85 -15.58 -14.72
CA ALA A 233 -5.02 -16.72 -15.11
C ALA A 233 -3.57 -16.51 -14.65
N ASP A 234 -2.97 -17.60 -14.17
CA ASP A 234 -1.54 -17.75 -13.93
C ASP A 234 -1.09 -19.07 -14.57
N SER A 235 0.22 -19.21 -14.78
CA SER A 235 0.92 -20.43 -15.19
C SER A 235 1.05 -21.51 -14.11
N THR A 236 0.64 -21.23 -12.85
CA THR A 236 0.70 -22.20 -11.76
C THR A 236 -0.42 -23.24 -11.87
N MET A 237 -0.05 -24.51 -12.01
CA MET A 237 -1.00 -25.63 -12.08
C MET A 237 -1.73 -25.83 -10.76
N PHE A 238 -2.98 -26.28 -10.79
CA PHE A 238 -3.79 -26.43 -9.58
C PHE A 238 -3.22 -27.40 -8.56
N GLU A 239 -2.51 -28.45 -8.99
CA GLU A 239 -1.85 -29.41 -8.09
C GLU A 239 -0.58 -28.85 -7.43
N ASP A 240 -0.15 -27.64 -7.77
CA ASP A 240 0.99 -26.95 -7.19
C ASP A 240 0.57 -25.81 -6.24
N ILE A 241 -0.73 -25.65 -5.98
CA ILE A 241 -1.29 -24.60 -5.13
C ILE A 241 -1.65 -25.16 -3.76
N SER A 242 -1.31 -24.43 -2.70
CA SER A 242 -1.80 -24.64 -1.33
C SER A 242 -2.40 -23.35 -0.79
N VAL A 243 -3.36 -23.47 0.12
CA VAL A 243 -3.98 -22.33 0.84
C VAL A 243 -2.97 -21.50 1.65
N TYR A 244 -1.76 -22.03 1.90
CA TYR A 244 -0.67 -21.33 2.60
C TYR A 244 0.39 -20.70 1.66
N HIS A 245 0.23 -20.80 0.34
CA HIS A 245 1.13 -20.13 -0.59
C HIS A 245 0.83 -18.62 -0.66
N MET A 246 1.87 -17.79 -0.82
CA MET A 246 1.74 -16.33 -0.93
C MET A 246 1.72 -15.87 -2.39
N THR A 247 0.79 -16.41 -3.18
CA THR A 247 0.68 -16.15 -4.63
C THR A 247 -0.75 -15.83 -5.03
N GLU A 248 -0.96 -15.14 -6.16
CA GLU A 248 -2.29 -14.85 -6.70
C GLU A 248 -3.09 -16.13 -6.99
N ALA A 249 -2.42 -17.19 -7.46
CA ALA A 249 -3.03 -18.50 -7.66
C ALA A 249 -3.57 -19.11 -6.34
N ALA A 250 -2.84 -18.92 -5.23
CA ALA A 250 -3.31 -19.31 -3.91
C ALA A 250 -4.46 -18.43 -3.41
N ALA A 251 -4.44 -17.14 -3.71
CA ALA A 251 -5.54 -16.24 -3.38
C ALA A 251 -6.84 -16.63 -4.11
N ASN A 252 -6.77 -17.11 -5.36
CA ASN A 252 -7.91 -17.72 -6.06
C ASN A 252 -8.45 -18.94 -5.31
N LEU A 253 -7.56 -19.86 -4.92
CA LEU A 253 -7.93 -21.08 -4.18
C LEU A 253 -8.61 -20.74 -2.84
N VAL A 254 -7.98 -19.89 -2.02
CA VAL A 254 -8.50 -19.50 -0.70
C VAL A 254 -9.86 -18.80 -0.85
N THR A 255 -10.01 -17.90 -1.82
CA THR A 255 -11.27 -17.19 -2.07
C THR A 255 -12.41 -18.14 -2.40
N LEU A 256 -12.18 -19.09 -3.31
CA LEU A 256 -13.20 -20.04 -3.73
C LEU A 256 -13.55 -21.02 -2.59
N THR A 257 -12.53 -21.45 -1.86
CA THR A 257 -12.70 -22.30 -0.68
C THR A 257 -13.60 -21.65 0.35
N ASP A 258 -13.28 -20.41 0.73
CA ASP A 258 -14.02 -19.63 1.73
C ASP A 258 -15.51 -19.48 1.35
N ALA A 259 -15.77 -19.18 0.07
CA ALA A 259 -17.14 -19.09 -0.45
C ALA A 259 -17.89 -20.43 -0.40
N MET A 260 -17.24 -21.55 -0.70
CA MET A 260 -17.87 -22.88 -0.73
C MET A 260 -18.10 -23.46 0.67
N GLU A 261 -17.17 -23.25 1.61
CA GLU A 261 -17.25 -23.84 2.95
C GLU A 261 -18.15 -23.07 3.94
N THR A 262 -18.62 -21.87 3.55
CA THR A 262 -19.61 -21.08 4.29
C THR A 262 -20.94 -21.86 4.53
N ASN A 263 -21.22 -22.88 3.72
CA ASN A 263 -22.38 -23.77 3.87
C ASN A 263 -21.94 -25.23 4.05
N PRO A 264 -21.40 -25.63 5.22
CA PRO A 264 -20.75 -26.93 5.39
C PRO A 264 -21.70 -28.12 5.17
N SER A 265 -23.00 -27.96 5.43
CA SER A 265 -24.01 -29.00 5.19
C SER A 265 -24.28 -29.26 3.70
N LEU A 266 -23.96 -28.30 2.83
CA LEU A 266 -24.17 -28.37 1.38
C LEU A 266 -22.86 -28.56 0.61
N LEU A 267 -21.70 -28.59 1.27
CA LEU A 267 -20.40 -28.57 0.62
C LEU A 267 -20.22 -29.66 -0.44
N ASP A 268 -20.49 -30.93 -0.11
CA ASP A 268 -20.34 -32.03 -1.07
C ASP A 268 -21.28 -31.88 -2.28
N ASP A 269 -22.53 -31.46 -2.03
CA ASP A 269 -23.52 -31.28 -3.09
C ASP A 269 -23.16 -30.08 -3.98
N LEU A 270 -22.66 -28.99 -3.38
CA LEU A 270 -22.19 -27.81 -4.09
C LEU A 270 -20.95 -28.12 -4.94
N LEU A 271 -19.95 -28.81 -4.39
CA LEU A 271 -18.77 -29.25 -5.12
C LEU A 271 -19.16 -30.13 -6.31
N LYS A 272 -20.04 -31.11 -6.07
CA LYS A 272 -20.51 -32.01 -7.11
C LYS A 272 -21.28 -31.28 -8.22
N LEU A 273 -22.27 -30.46 -7.88
CA LEU A 273 -23.07 -29.74 -8.88
C LEU A 273 -22.21 -28.78 -9.69
N THR A 274 -21.26 -28.10 -9.04
CA THR A 274 -20.35 -27.18 -9.70
C THR A 274 -19.40 -27.91 -10.65
N ALA A 275 -18.82 -29.03 -10.20
CA ALA A 275 -17.92 -29.84 -11.03
C ALA A 275 -18.64 -30.47 -12.23
N ASP A 276 -19.87 -30.97 -12.03
CA ASP A 276 -20.66 -31.59 -13.11
C ASP A 276 -21.06 -30.58 -14.18
N ASP A 277 -21.42 -29.34 -13.79
CA ASP A 277 -21.75 -28.25 -14.74
C ASP A 277 -20.53 -27.89 -15.59
N ILE A 278 -19.40 -27.61 -14.94
CA ILE A 278 -18.15 -27.25 -15.63
C ILE A 278 -17.61 -28.39 -16.50
N ALA A 279 -17.73 -29.65 -16.07
CA ALA A 279 -17.23 -30.79 -16.83
C ALA A 279 -17.85 -30.86 -18.24
N ALA A 280 -19.12 -30.47 -18.39
CA ALA A 280 -19.85 -30.56 -19.65
C ALA A 280 -19.25 -29.67 -20.75
N ASP A 281 -18.99 -28.40 -20.45
CA ASP A 281 -18.61 -27.42 -21.47
C ASP A 281 -17.51 -26.43 -21.06
N GLY A 282 -16.97 -26.54 -19.84
CA GLY A 282 -15.97 -25.62 -19.31
C GLY A 282 -16.55 -24.32 -18.74
N LYS A 283 -17.88 -24.24 -18.58
CA LYS A 283 -18.57 -23.06 -18.08
C LYS A 283 -19.37 -23.37 -16.82
N LEU A 284 -19.54 -22.36 -15.99
CA LEU A 284 -20.54 -22.38 -14.92
C LEU A 284 -21.79 -21.66 -15.44
N GLY A 285 -22.85 -22.41 -15.70
CA GLY A 285 -24.13 -21.92 -16.24
C GLY A 285 -25.25 -21.86 -15.20
N GLU A 286 -25.18 -22.67 -14.15
CA GLU A 286 -26.29 -22.83 -13.20
C GLU A 286 -26.45 -21.61 -12.26
N ASN A 287 -27.49 -20.81 -12.48
CA ASN A 287 -27.71 -19.56 -11.73
C ASN A 287 -27.87 -19.77 -10.22
N ALA A 288 -28.49 -20.88 -9.80
CA ALA A 288 -28.65 -21.21 -8.38
C ALA A 288 -27.29 -21.49 -7.70
N VAL A 289 -26.40 -22.22 -8.37
CA VAL A 289 -25.03 -22.49 -7.89
C VAL A 289 -24.24 -21.18 -7.82
N LYS A 290 -24.30 -20.37 -8.88
CA LYS A 290 -23.68 -19.04 -8.89
C LYS A 290 -24.18 -18.16 -7.75
N ALA A 291 -25.48 -18.15 -7.48
CA ALA A 291 -26.06 -17.35 -6.41
C ALA A 291 -25.50 -17.76 -5.04
N LEU A 292 -25.43 -19.06 -4.75
CA LEU A 292 -24.86 -19.56 -3.50
C LEU A 292 -23.40 -19.13 -3.30
N ILE A 293 -22.57 -19.31 -4.34
CA ILE A 293 -21.14 -18.96 -4.28
C ILE A 293 -20.96 -17.44 -4.22
N GLY A 294 -21.70 -16.69 -5.04
CA GLY A 294 -21.60 -15.23 -5.15
C GLY A 294 -22.06 -14.51 -3.89
N ASP A 295 -23.18 -14.93 -3.31
CA ASP A 295 -23.71 -14.35 -2.07
C ASP A 295 -22.78 -14.66 -0.89
N ALA A 296 -22.22 -15.87 -0.82
CA ALA A 296 -21.22 -16.21 0.19
C ALA A 296 -19.96 -15.32 0.01
N ALA A 297 -19.41 -15.27 -1.20
CA ALA A 297 -18.21 -14.49 -1.52
C ALA A 297 -18.36 -12.99 -1.24
N PHE A 298 -19.55 -12.43 -1.45
CA PHE A 298 -19.85 -11.03 -1.13
C PHE A 298 -19.74 -10.74 0.38
N ASN A 299 -20.15 -11.71 1.21
CA ASN A 299 -20.22 -11.57 2.67
C ASN A 299 -18.95 -12.03 3.42
N ILE A 300 -17.92 -12.53 2.72
CA ILE A 300 -16.65 -12.96 3.33
C ILE A 300 -16.00 -11.81 4.13
N ASP A 301 -15.61 -12.12 5.36
CA ASP A 301 -14.68 -11.32 6.17
C ASP A 301 -13.25 -11.85 6.02
N VAL A 302 -12.52 -11.28 5.06
CA VAL A 302 -11.16 -11.71 4.70
C VAL A 302 -10.20 -11.63 5.89
N ASN A 303 -10.36 -10.64 6.77
CA ASN A 303 -9.43 -10.45 7.88
C ASN A 303 -9.62 -11.55 8.93
N VAL A 304 -10.87 -11.85 9.27
CA VAL A 304 -11.20 -12.90 10.24
C VAL A 304 -10.80 -14.27 9.69
N ASN A 305 -11.17 -14.57 8.45
CA ASN A 305 -10.94 -15.88 7.85
C ASN A 305 -9.45 -16.15 7.61
N SER A 306 -8.69 -15.14 7.16
CA SER A 306 -7.22 -15.23 7.06
C SER A 306 -6.56 -15.45 8.43
N SER A 307 -7.07 -14.80 9.49
CA SER A 307 -6.56 -15.01 10.85
C SER A 307 -6.84 -16.42 11.35
N ASN A 308 -8.02 -16.97 11.05
CA ASN A 308 -8.37 -18.35 11.42
C ASN A 308 -7.44 -19.35 10.72
N LEU A 309 -7.23 -19.18 9.41
CA LEU A 309 -6.36 -20.05 8.62
C LEU A 309 -4.88 -19.95 9.06
N SER A 310 -4.41 -18.73 9.33
CA SER A 310 -3.06 -18.43 9.83
C SER A 310 -2.78 -19.14 11.14
N ALA A 311 -3.71 -19.07 12.10
CA ALA A 311 -3.57 -19.68 13.43
C ALA A 311 -3.36 -21.20 13.37
N VAL A 312 -3.93 -21.88 12.37
CA VAL A 312 -3.78 -23.35 12.20
C VAL A 312 -2.36 -23.76 11.79
N ASN A 313 -1.61 -22.86 11.14
CA ASN A 313 -0.24 -23.12 10.71
C ASN A 313 0.78 -22.27 11.48
N ASN A 314 0.61 -22.16 12.80
CA ASN A 314 1.52 -21.43 13.69
C ASN A 314 1.70 -19.95 13.31
N ASP A 315 0.58 -19.25 13.09
CA ASP A 315 0.54 -17.84 12.70
C ASP A 315 1.29 -17.57 11.39
N ALA A 316 1.22 -18.50 10.44
CA ALA A 316 1.83 -18.34 9.11
C ALA A 316 1.16 -17.19 8.34
N ASP A 317 1.96 -16.47 7.55
CA ASP A 317 1.45 -15.45 6.65
C ASP A 317 0.49 -16.07 5.60
N VAL A 318 -0.71 -15.50 5.51
CA VAL A 318 -1.72 -15.85 4.49
C VAL A 318 -1.90 -14.66 3.56
N MET A 319 -1.89 -14.88 2.26
CA MET A 319 -2.09 -13.82 1.28
C MET A 319 -3.49 -13.22 1.41
N THR A 320 -3.58 -11.89 1.50
CA THR A 320 -4.88 -11.19 1.53
C THR A 320 -5.58 -11.30 0.17
N TYR A 321 -6.88 -11.61 0.18
CA TYR A 321 -7.66 -11.91 -1.04
C TYR A 321 -8.90 -11.02 -1.22
N THR A 322 -8.87 -9.80 -0.70
CA THR A 322 -9.98 -8.82 -0.79
C THR A 322 -10.39 -8.46 -2.22
N THR A 323 -9.44 -8.43 -3.17
CA THR A 323 -9.76 -8.17 -4.58
C THR A 323 -10.31 -9.41 -5.26
N HIS A 324 -9.73 -10.58 -4.99
CA HIS A 324 -10.17 -11.87 -5.53
C HIS A 324 -11.62 -12.19 -5.18
N LYS A 325 -12.08 -11.89 -3.95
CA LYS A 325 -13.49 -12.07 -3.60
C LYS A 325 -14.41 -11.25 -4.51
N ARG A 326 -13.98 -10.05 -4.92
CA ARG A 326 -14.72 -9.14 -5.81
C ARG A 326 -14.75 -9.62 -7.25
N TYR A 327 -13.69 -10.29 -7.70
CA TYR A 327 -13.70 -11.01 -8.97
C TYR A 327 -14.71 -12.15 -8.94
N LEU A 328 -14.68 -12.96 -7.87
CA LEU A 328 -15.56 -14.10 -7.70
C LEU A 328 -17.04 -13.70 -7.71
N TRP A 329 -17.50 -12.86 -6.79
CA TRP A 329 -18.91 -12.48 -6.77
C TRP A 329 -19.30 -11.65 -8.00
N GLY A 330 -18.38 -10.88 -8.58
CA GLY A 330 -18.63 -10.13 -9.81
C GLY A 330 -18.97 -11.04 -11.01
N ALA A 331 -18.27 -12.16 -11.13
CA ALA A 331 -18.57 -13.20 -12.11
C ALA A 331 -19.91 -13.90 -11.81
N MET A 332 -20.16 -14.25 -10.54
CA MET A 332 -21.40 -14.94 -10.13
C MET A 332 -22.67 -14.09 -10.33
N PHE A 333 -22.54 -12.75 -10.23
CA PHE A 333 -23.62 -11.79 -10.47
C PHE A 333 -23.74 -11.34 -11.93
N ASN A 334 -22.93 -11.92 -12.83
CA ASN A 334 -22.85 -11.60 -14.26
C ASN A 334 -22.63 -10.11 -14.56
N LEU A 335 -21.72 -9.46 -13.83
CA LEU A 335 -21.41 -8.03 -14.04
C LEU A 335 -20.46 -7.79 -15.22
N GLY A 336 -19.79 -8.83 -15.70
CA GLY A 336 -18.74 -8.74 -16.71
C GLY A 336 -17.45 -8.13 -16.16
N SER A 337 -16.49 -7.83 -17.05
CA SER A 337 -15.20 -7.27 -16.64
C SER A 337 -15.33 -5.82 -16.16
N CYS A 338 -14.50 -5.46 -15.17
CA CYS A 338 -14.30 -4.08 -14.73
C CYS A 338 -12.90 -3.62 -15.16
N ASN A 339 -12.82 -2.55 -15.94
CA ASN A 339 -11.58 -2.00 -16.45
C ASN A 339 -11.72 -0.48 -16.67
N GLU A 340 -10.68 0.16 -17.20
CA GLU A 340 -10.68 1.61 -17.43
C GLU A 340 -11.79 2.07 -18.39
N ALA A 341 -12.18 1.24 -19.36
CA ALA A 341 -13.19 1.58 -20.35
C ALA A 341 -14.61 1.68 -19.77
N ASN A 342 -14.86 1.04 -18.62
CA ASN A 342 -16.12 1.12 -17.91
C ASN A 342 -15.96 1.55 -16.44
N LEU A 343 -14.92 2.33 -16.15
CA LEU A 343 -14.72 2.90 -14.82
C LEU A 343 -15.96 3.68 -14.37
N ASN A 344 -16.41 3.44 -13.15
CA ASN A 344 -17.64 3.98 -12.55
C ASN A 344 -18.95 3.58 -13.23
N GLU A 345 -18.94 2.69 -14.23
CA GLU A 345 -20.17 2.05 -14.72
C GLU A 345 -20.88 1.37 -13.55
N VAL A 346 -22.21 1.51 -13.51
CA VAL A 346 -23.05 0.92 -12.48
C VAL A 346 -23.91 -0.18 -13.10
N LYS A 347 -23.86 -1.38 -12.50
CA LYS A 347 -24.67 -2.53 -12.90
C LYS A 347 -25.44 -3.09 -11.71
N ALA A 348 -26.66 -3.56 -11.97
CA ALA A 348 -27.41 -4.35 -11.00
C ALA A 348 -26.86 -5.78 -10.94
N ASN A 349 -27.06 -6.46 -9.80
CA ASN A 349 -26.92 -7.90 -9.73
C ASN A 349 -27.87 -8.56 -10.75
N GLN A 350 -27.31 -9.30 -11.72
CA GLN A 350 -28.13 -9.92 -12.78
C GLN A 350 -28.52 -11.35 -12.46
N ASN A 351 -28.08 -11.92 -11.34
CA ASN A 351 -28.43 -13.28 -10.95
C ASN A 351 -29.81 -13.30 -10.26
N PRO A 352 -30.86 -13.91 -10.87
CA PRO A 352 -32.21 -13.92 -10.32
C PRO A 352 -32.38 -14.81 -9.07
N ASN A 353 -31.41 -15.68 -8.78
CA ASN A 353 -31.43 -16.56 -7.62
C ASN A 353 -30.68 -15.97 -6.40
N SER A 354 -30.00 -14.83 -6.55
CA SER A 354 -29.25 -14.17 -5.47
C SER A 354 -30.20 -13.55 -4.44
N THR A 355 -29.84 -13.70 -3.16
CA THR A 355 -30.53 -13.06 -2.03
C THR A 355 -30.29 -11.54 -1.97
N ILE A 356 -29.29 -11.04 -2.69
CA ILE A 356 -28.94 -9.62 -2.79
C ILE A 356 -29.13 -9.08 -4.22
N GLN A 357 -30.19 -9.56 -4.90
CA GLN A 357 -30.53 -9.15 -6.27
C GLN A 357 -30.81 -7.63 -6.39
N ASP A 358 -31.24 -6.98 -5.32
CA ASP A 358 -31.55 -5.55 -5.28
C ASP A 358 -30.32 -4.64 -5.22
N LYS A 359 -29.12 -5.22 -5.05
CA LYS A 359 -27.86 -4.49 -4.98
C LYS A 359 -27.35 -4.05 -6.35
N TYR A 360 -26.65 -2.92 -6.32
CA TYR A 360 -25.94 -2.36 -7.47
C TYR A 360 -24.46 -2.26 -7.17
N PHE A 361 -23.66 -2.35 -8.22
CA PHE A 361 -22.21 -2.37 -8.14
C PHE A 361 -21.61 -1.39 -9.12
N ALA A 362 -20.52 -0.74 -8.71
CA ALA A 362 -19.77 0.21 -9.51
C ALA A 362 -18.38 -0.35 -9.82
N CYS A 363 -17.95 -0.24 -11.07
CA CYS A 363 -16.59 -0.58 -11.46
C CYS A 363 -15.59 0.43 -10.85
N LYS A 364 -14.50 -0.07 -10.25
CA LYS A 364 -13.50 0.74 -9.55
C LYS A 364 -12.15 0.69 -10.27
N SER A 365 -11.29 1.65 -9.96
CA SER A 365 -9.97 1.81 -10.58
C SER A 365 -8.98 0.71 -10.23
N ASP A 366 -9.30 -0.16 -9.28
CA ASP A 366 -8.54 -1.38 -8.97
C ASP A 366 -8.92 -2.57 -9.88
N GLY A 367 -9.75 -2.33 -10.91
CA GLY A 367 -10.19 -3.35 -11.86
C GLY A 367 -11.25 -4.30 -11.31
N ALA A 368 -11.83 -4.03 -10.15
CA ALA A 368 -12.86 -4.86 -9.54
C ALA A 368 -14.18 -4.10 -9.31
N TRP A 369 -15.30 -4.82 -9.29
CA TRP A 369 -16.61 -4.27 -8.90
C TRP A 369 -16.66 -4.03 -7.40
N ALA A 370 -17.34 -2.96 -6.94
CA ALA A 370 -17.66 -2.75 -5.52
C ALA A 370 -19.13 -2.35 -5.36
N GLU A 371 -19.73 -2.52 -4.18
CA GLU A 371 -21.10 -2.04 -3.93
C GLU A 371 -21.21 -0.53 -4.26
N ALA A 372 -22.20 -0.18 -5.08
CA ALA A 372 -22.38 1.17 -5.58
C ALA A 372 -23.02 2.04 -4.49
N PRO A 373 -22.35 3.10 -4.01
CA PRO A 373 -23.00 4.05 -3.12
C PRO A 373 -24.03 4.89 -3.89
N ALA A 374 -24.96 5.51 -3.16
CA ALA A 374 -26.04 6.32 -3.75
C ALA A 374 -25.55 7.41 -4.72
N SER A 375 -24.34 7.95 -4.52
CA SER A 375 -23.75 8.94 -5.43
C SER A 375 -23.42 8.38 -6.81
N PHE A 376 -23.02 7.11 -6.90
CA PHE A 376 -22.75 6.45 -8.18
C PHE A 376 -24.05 6.13 -8.91
N MET A 377 -25.07 5.68 -8.18
CA MET A 377 -26.42 5.49 -8.72
C MET A 377 -26.96 6.78 -9.33
N LEU A 378 -26.85 7.88 -8.58
CA LEU A 378 -27.26 9.20 -9.05
C LEU A 378 -26.47 9.63 -10.29
N SER A 379 -25.15 9.42 -10.28
CA SER A 379 -24.29 9.76 -11.41
C SER A 379 -24.67 8.98 -12.66
N ALA A 380 -24.96 7.68 -12.54
CA ALA A 380 -25.39 6.83 -13.63
C ALA A 380 -26.75 7.27 -14.20
N GLU A 381 -27.68 7.72 -13.35
CA GLU A 381 -28.97 8.25 -13.80
C GLU A 381 -28.80 9.54 -14.62
N VAL A 382 -27.97 10.47 -14.13
CA VAL A 382 -27.68 11.73 -14.84
C VAL A 382 -27.02 11.43 -16.19
N ALA A 383 -26.10 10.46 -16.22
CA ALA A 383 -25.37 10.07 -17.42
C ALA A 383 -26.27 9.57 -18.56
N LYS A 384 -27.45 9.01 -18.27
CA LYS A 384 -28.44 8.62 -19.31
C LYS A 384 -28.86 9.77 -20.20
N THR A 385 -28.86 11.00 -19.67
CA THR A 385 -29.23 12.22 -20.41
C THR A 385 -28.03 13.10 -20.78
N ALA A 386 -26.98 13.10 -19.95
CA ALA A 386 -25.85 14.01 -20.06
C ALA A 386 -24.59 13.40 -20.70
N GLY A 387 -24.59 12.08 -20.94
CA GLY A 387 -23.37 11.33 -21.23
C GLY A 387 -22.57 11.01 -19.96
N ALA A 388 -21.58 10.13 -20.08
CA ALA A 388 -20.70 9.78 -18.96
C ALA A 388 -19.96 11.02 -18.42
N CYS A 389 -19.69 11.03 -17.11
CA CYS A 389 -18.76 11.98 -16.53
C CYS A 389 -17.34 11.47 -16.75
N ASP A 390 -16.65 12.03 -17.74
CA ASP A 390 -15.34 11.63 -18.22
C ASP A 390 -14.48 12.87 -18.51
N GLU A 391 -13.29 12.70 -19.11
CA GLU A 391 -12.39 13.81 -19.44
C GLU A 391 -13.04 14.85 -20.38
N THR A 392 -13.98 14.44 -21.23
CA THR A 392 -14.65 15.34 -22.18
C THR A 392 -15.77 16.15 -21.54
N THR A 393 -16.34 15.65 -20.44
CA THR A 393 -17.42 16.31 -19.69
C THR A 393 -16.96 16.90 -18.35
N ALA A 394 -15.71 16.64 -17.93
CA ALA A 394 -15.11 17.20 -16.73
C ALA A 394 -15.27 18.72 -16.65
N GLY A 395 -15.75 19.21 -15.50
CA GLY A 395 -15.99 20.63 -15.26
C GLY A 395 -17.24 21.20 -15.94
N LYS A 396 -18.02 20.41 -16.67
CA LYS A 396 -19.27 20.87 -17.29
C LYS A 396 -20.44 20.82 -16.32
N LEU A 397 -21.36 21.74 -16.53
CA LEU A 397 -22.64 21.86 -15.83
C LEU A 397 -23.77 21.39 -16.76
N VAL A 398 -24.66 20.52 -16.27
CA VAL A 398 -25.84 20.04 -17.00
C VAL A 398 -27.09 20.18 -16.14
N THR A 399 -28.21 20.56 -16.75
CA THR A 399 -29.51 20.54 -16.07
C THR A 399 -30.17 19.19 -16.34
N HIS A 400 -30.50 18.47 -15.28
CA HIS A 400 -31.16 17.17 -15.39
C HIS A 400 -32.69 17.30 -15.34
N THR A 401 -33.42 16.22 -15.62
CA THR A 401 -34.88 16.19 -15.72
C THR A 401 -35.59 16.50 -14.39
N ASP A 402 -34.89 16.34 -13.26
CA ASP A 402 -35.34 16.73 -11.93
C ASP A 402 -35.28 18.26 -11.68
N GLY A 403 -34.82 19.04 -12.66
CA GLY A 403 -34.67 20.50 -12.59
C GLY A 403 -33.42 20.97 -11.86
N LYS A 404 -32.57 20.06 -11.36
CA LYS A 404 -31.31 20.42 -10.69
C LYS A 404 -30.17 20.50 -11.69
N GLN A 405 -29.14 21.26 -11.31
CA GLN A 405 -27.87 21.30 -12.04
C GLN A 405 -26.91 20.28 -11.45
N TYR A 406 -26.20 19.58 -12.33
CA TYR A 406 -25.19 18.59 -12.01
C TYR A 406 -23.86 19.03 -12.60
N PHE A 407 -22.79 18.78 -11.86
CA PHE A 407 -21.43 19.11 -12.24
C PHE A 407 -20.59 17.82 -12.28
N CYS A 408 -19.84 17.66 -13.38
CA CYS A 408 -18.97 16.50 -13.57
C CYS A 408 -17.60 16.76 -12.92
N LYS A 409 -17.29 15.99 -11.87
CA LYS A 409 -15.99 16.02 -11.18
C LYS A 409 -15.60 14.64 -10.70
N LYS A 410 -14.31 14.31 -10.79
CA LYS A 410 -13.77 12.98 -10.38
C LYS A 410 -14.55 11.82 -11.01
N ASN A 411 -14.89 11.96 -12.29
CA ASN A 411 -15.66 10.97 -13.07
C ASN A 411 -17.05 10.64 -12.48
N LEU A 412 -17.65 11.57 -11.72
CA LEU A 412 -19.01 11.47 -11.21
C LEU A 412 -19.80 12.76 -11.45
N TRP A 413 -21.04 12.60 -11.90
CA TRP A 413 -22.04 13.66 -11.84
C TRP A 413 -22.55 13.80 -10.41
N SER A 414 -22.49 15.02 -9.89
CA SER A 414 -23.01 15.35 -8.55
C SER A 414 -23.80 16.64 -8.60
N VAL A 415 -24.76 16.82 -7.69
CA VAL A 415 -25.54 18.06 -7.60
C VAL A 415 -24.56 19.23 -7.46
N ALA A 416 -24.66 20.21 -8.36
CA ALA A 416 -23.75 21.33 -8.43
C ALA A 416 -23.91 22.25 -7.21
N THR A 417 -22.78 22.57 -6.58
CA THR A 417 -22.70 23.61 -5.55
C THR A 417 -22.61 25.00 -6.19
N ALA A 418 -22.75 26.06 -5.39
CA ALA A 418 -22.53 27.43 -5.88
C ALA A 418 -21.11 27.62 -6.43
N ASP A 419 -20.12 26.98 -5.82
CA ASP A 419 -18.73 27.02 -6.27
C ASP A 419 -18.55 26.28 -7.60
N ASP A 420 -19.23 25.14 -7.80
CA ASP A 420 -19.22 24.40 -9.08
C ASP A 420 -19.86 25.24 -10.21
N ILE A 421 -20.96 25.95 -9.91
CA ILE A 421 -21.63 26.84 -10.87
C ILE A 421 -20.72 28.02 -11.25
N ALA A 422 -20.03 28.62 -10.27
CA ALA A 422 -19.07 29.68 -10.51
C ALA A 422 -17.85 29.20 -11.30
N ALA A 423 -17.33 28.01 -10.99
CA ALA A 423 -16.24 27.37 -11.73
C ALA A 423 -16.60 27.15 -13.21
N ALA A 424 -17.84 26.76 -13.49
CA ALA A 424 -18.33 26.57 -14.86
C ALA A 424 -18.42 27.88 -15.68
N GLN A 425 -18.32 29.05 -15.04
CA GLN A 425 -18.26 30.34 -15.74
C GLN A 425 -16.84 30.77 -16.14
N ILE A 426 -15.80 30.02 -15.75
CA ILE A 426 -14.42 30.32 -16.12
C ILE A 426 -14.26 30.06 -17.63
N PRO A 427 -13.89 31.08 -18.46
CA PRO A 427 -13.90 30.94 -19.92
C PRO A 427 -12.90 29.91 -20.46
N THR A 428 -11.79 29.72 -19.75
CA THR A 428 -10.75 28.77 -20.13
C THR A 428 -11.05 27.42 -19.50
N ALA A 429 -11.14 26.35 -20.28
CA ALA A 429 -11.29 25.00 -19.74
C ALA A 429 -10.06 24.62 -18.89
N CYS A 430 -10.28 23.90 -17.79
CA CYS A 430 -9.20 23.26 -17.05
C CYS A 430 -8.78 21.98 -17.77
N SER A 431 -7.47 21.80 -17.97
CA SER A 431 -6.88 20.70 -18.70
C SER A 431 -5.46 20.45 -18.20
N SER A 432 -4.80 19.40 -18.69
CA SER A 432 -3.38 19.16 -18.39
C SER A 432 -2.46 20.29 -18.87
N ALA A 433 -2.86 21.07 -19.89
CA ALA A 433 -2.06 22.17 -20.43
C ALA A 433 -1.98 23.40 -19.50
N ASN A 434 -2.90 23.51 -18.55
CA ASN A 434 -2.98 24.60 -17.57
C ASN A 434 -3.17 24.07 -16.15
N ASP A 435 -2.63 22.88 -15.84
CA ASP A 435 -2.62 22.32 -14.50
C ASP A 435 -1.97 23.29 -13.52
N ARG A 436 -2.61 23.50 -12.36
CA ARG A 436 -2.28 24.49 -11.32
C ARG A 436 -2.36 25.97 -11.75
N ALA A 437 -2.94 26.29 -12.90
CA ALA A 437 -3.29 27.68 -13.22
C ALA A 437 -4.35 28.22 -12.26
N VAL A 438 -4.34 29.53 -12.02
CA VAL A 438 -5.31 30.22 -11.17
C VAL A 438 -6.28 31.03 -12.03
N ALA A 439 -7.56 31.01 -11.69
CA ALA A 439 -8.61 31.84 -12.28
C ALA A 439 -9.48 32.45 -11.18
N VAL A 440 -10.14 33.57 -11.46
CA VAL A 440 -11.08 34.20 -10.53
C VAL A 440 -12.46 34.25 -11.18
N ALA A 441 -13.46 33.73 -10.47
CA ALA A 441 -14.85 33.79 -10.89
C ALA A 441 -15.74 34.14 -9.69
N GLY A 442 -16.65 35.10 -9.85
CA GLY A 442 -17.55 35.52 -8.77
C GLY A 442 -16.84 36.07 -7.51
N GLY A 443 -15.61 36.60 -7.66
CA GLY A 443 -14.81 37.09 -6.53
C GLY A 443 -14.11 35.99 -5.72
N VAL A 444 -14.09 34.75 -6.23
CA VAL A 444 -13.44 33.59 -5.60
C VAL A 444 -12.33 33.08 -6.51
N SER A 445 -11.20 32.70 -5.92
CA SER A 445 -10.07 32.09 -6.62
C SER A 445 -10.31 30.58 -6.85
N PHE A 446 -9.97 30.11 -8.04
CA PHE A 446 -10.03 28.71 -8.46
C PHE A 446 -8.67 28.28 -9.01
N VAL A 447 -8.35 27.00 -8.85
CA VAL A 447 -7.13 26.37 -9.31
C VAL A 447 -7.50 25.20 -10.20
N CYS A 448 -6.88 25.10 -11.38
CA CYS A 448 -7.09 23.97 -12.27
C CYS A 448 -6.37 22.74 -11.71
N LEU A 449 -7.12 21.70 -11.35
CA LEU A 449 -6.57 20.45 -10.81
C LEU A 449 -7.27 19.25 -11.44
N GLY A 450 -6.51 18.40 -12.13
CA GLY A 450 -7.05 17.16 -12.71
C GLY A 450 -8.22 17.39 -13.67
N GLY A 451 -8.14 18.43 -14.51
CA GLY A 451 -9.16 18.77 -15.51
C GLY A 451 -10.38 19.52 -14.95
N VAL A 452 -10.38 19.88 -13.65
CA VAL A 452 -11.48 20.61 -13.02
C VAL A 452 -10.99 21.86 -12.30
N TRP A 453 -11.69 22.98 -12.51
CA TRP A 453 -11.51 24.19 -11.71
C TRP A 453 -12.02 23.96 -10.28
N THR A 454 -11.10 23.94 -9.34
CA THR A 454 -11.37 23.68 -7.92
C THR A 454 -11.19 24.97 -7.14
N LYS A 455 -12.16 25.33 -6.30
CA LYS A 455 -12.04 26.51 -5.43
C LYS A 455 -10.80 26.43 -4.54
N ALA A 456 -10.02 27.51 -4.55
CA ALA A 456 -8.89 27.70 -3.65
C ALA A 456 -9.36 27.92 -2.21
N ALA A 457 -8.59 27.45 -1.23
CA ALA A 457 -8.90 27.69 0.19
C ALA A 457 -8.51 29.10 0.63
N HIS A 458 -7.44 29.65 0.05
CA HIS A 458 -6.95 30.99 0.33
C HIS A 458 -6.76 31.78 -0.98
N ASP A 459 -6.68 33.11 -0.86
CA ASP A 459 -6.36 34.00 -1.97
C ASP A 459 -4.95 33.72 -2.50
N ALA A 460 -4.77 33.92 -3.80
CA ALA A 460 -3.48 33.72 -4.43
C ALA A 460 -2.47 34.80 -4.00
N VAL A 461 -1.22 34.37 -3.74
CA VAL A 461 -0.10 35.22 -3.32
C VAL A 461 0.99 35.20 -4.39
N ASP A 462 1.75 36.27 -4.55
CA ASP A 462 2.94 36.27 -5.42
C ASP A 462 4.15 35.71 -4.65
N TYR A 463 4.38 34.40 -4.80
CA TYR A 463 5.53 33.70 -4.22
C TYR A 463 6.81 33.78 -5.08
N SER A 464 6.94 34.76 -5.97
CA SER A 464 8.13 34.90 -6.83
C SER A 464 9.46 34.93 -6.05
N LYS A 465 9.49 35.57 -4.88
CA LYS A 465 10.67 35.62 -4.00
C LYS A 465 10.95 34.25 -3.36
N GLY A 466 9.95 33.61 -2.78
CA GLY A 466 10.06 32.28 -2.21
C GLY A 466 10.51 31.26 -3.26
N ARG A 467 9.94 31.31 -4.49
CA ARG A 467 10.35 30.45 -5.61
C ARG A 467 11.80 30.68 -6.02
N ALA A 468 12.23 31.94 -6.11
CA ALA A 468 13.61 32.26 -6.44
C ALA A 468 14.57 31.67 -5.40
N MET A 469 14.24 31.76 -4.12
CA MET A 469 15.01 31.12 -3.05
C MET A 469 14.96 29.59 -3.13
N ASN A 470 13.77 28.99 -3.33
CA ASN A 470 13.61 27.54 -3.44
C ASN A 470 14.45 26.96 -4.57
N LYS A 471 14.47 27.64 -5.73
CA LYS A 471 15.33 27.29 -6.86
C LYS A 471 16.82 27.41 -6.52
N LYS A 472 17.21 28.40 -5.71
CA LYS A 472 18.59 28.57 -5.25
C LYS A 472 19.01 27.48 -4.27
N LEU A 473 18.12 27.09 -3.33
CA LEU A 473 18.32 25.95 -2.44
C LEU A 473 18.53 24.68 -3.24
N GLY A 474 17.67 24.43 -4.25
CA GLY A 474 17.85 23.35 -5.23
C GLY A 474 18.11 22.01 -4.57
N ARG A 475 19.32 21.49 -4.75
CA ARG A 475 19.77 20.19 -4.25
C ARG A 475 20.70 20.39 -3.06
N GLY A 476 20.31 19.89 -1.89
CA GLY A 476 21.05 20.07 -0.66
C GLY A 476 21.23 18.79 0.16
N ILE A 477 21.92 18.93 1.28
CA ILE A 477 22.18 17.85 2.23
C ILE A 477 22.17 18.39 3.67
N ASN A 478 21.75 17.54 4.60
CA ASN A 478 21.73 17.86 6.04
C ASN A 478 23.08 17.56 6.69
N PHE A 479 23.55 18.47 7.55
CA PHE A 479 24.58 18.18 8.55
C PHE A 479 23.90 17.82 9.87
N GLY A 480 23.26 16.64 9.85
CA GLY A 480 22.57 16.08 11.01
C GLY A 480 23.53 15.58 12.08
N ASN A 481 22.99 15.35 13.25
CA ASN A 481 23.69 14.88 14.44
C ASN A 481 24.89 15.75 14.87
N SER A 482 24.89 17.02 14.51
CA SER A 482 25.95 17.99 14.79
C SER A 482 25.44 19.05 15.77
N TRP A 483 25.01 20.21 15.30
CA TRP A 483 24.45 21.29 16.12
C TRP A 483 23.07 20.97 16.73
N ASP A 484 22.38 19.95 16.21
CA ASP A 484 21.16 19.35 16.75
C ASP A 484 21.44 18.36 17.89
N ALA A 485 22.68 17.94 18.09
CA ALA A 485 23.04 17.08 19.21
C ALA A 485 22.92 17.81 20.56
N PRO A 486 22.80 17.08 21.69
CA PRO A 486 22.78 17.69 23.01
C PRO A 486 24.06 18.46 23.34
N GLY A 487 23.91 19.66 23.91
CA GLY A 487 25.01 20.52 24.34
C GLY A 487 25.11 21.83 23.58
N VAL A 488 26.03 22.71 24.01
CA VAL A 488 26.22 24.06 23.43
C VAL A 488 27.18 24.09 22.23
N GLY A 489 27.75 22.95 21.84
CA GLY A 489 28.60 22.79 20.66
C GLY A 489 28.05 21.71 19.72
N ASP A 490 28.73 21.48 18.61
CA ASP A 490 28.32 20.57 17.52
C ASP A 490 28.78 19.11 17.68
N GLY A 491 29.51 18.79 18.76
CA GLY A 491 30.10 17.46 18.99
C GLY A 491 29.27 16.52 19.87
N GLY A 492 28.05 16.89 20.27
CA GLY A 492 27.27 16.18 21.30
C GLY A 492 27.00 14.70 21.02
N TRP A 493 26.91 14.32 19.74
CA TRP A 493 26.76 12.93 19.29
C TRP A 493 28.00 12.43 18.53
N SER A 494 29.18 12.94 18.88
CA SER A 494 30.47 12.56 18.29
C SER A 494 30.57 12.80 16.77
N ASN A 495 29.86 13.80 16.25
CA ASN A 495 29.88 14.18 14.84
C ASN A 495 30.09 15.70 14.63
N PRO A 496 31.21 16.28 15.08
CA PRO A 496 31.49 17.69 14.84
C PRO A 496 31.68 17.97 13.34
N ILE A 497 31.27 19.16 12.92
CA ILE A 497 31.46 19.67 11.57
C ILE A 497 32.93 20.06 11.42
N SER A 498 33.55 19.60 10.35
CA SER A 498 34.91 20.00 9.99
C SER A 498 34.83 21.06 8.89
N ASP A 499 35.68 22.10 8.92
CA ASP A 499 35.68 23.18 7.92
C ASP A 499 35.70 22.67 6.46
N GLY A 500 36.41 21.56 6.22
CA GLY A 500 36.52 20.92 4.90
C GLY A 500 35.24 20.24 4.40
N ASP A 501 34.26 20.00 5.27
CA ASP A 501 33.00 19.34 4.93
C ASP A 501 32.19 20.17 3.93
N PHE A 502 32.11 21.50 4.13
CA PHE A 502 31.40 22.40 3.21
C PHE A 502 32.00 22.40 1.81
N SER A 503 33.33 22.36 1.70
CA SER A 503 34.00 22.26 0.40
C SER A 503 33.76 20.90 -0.25
N THR A 504 33.74 19.82 0.55
CA THR A 504 33.45 18.46 0.08
C THR A 504 32.03 18.37 -0.51
N VAL A 505 31.04 18.89 0.21
CA VAL A 505 29.64 18.96 -0.24
C VAL A 505 29.50 19.84 -1.48
N LYS A 506 30.14 21.01 -1.51
CA LYS A 506 30.10 21.87 -2.70
C LYS A 506 30.67 21.16 -3.92
N ASN A 507 31.85 20.56 -3.78
CA ASN A 507 32.54 19.87 -4.87
C ASN A 507 31.77 18.63 -5.37
N ALA A 508 30.91 18.05 -4.52
CA ALA A 508 30.01 16.98 -4.91
C ALA A 508 28.84 17.44 -5.80
N GLY A 509 28.55 18.75 -5.83
CA GLY A 509 27.53 19.36 -6.70
C GLY A 509 26.33 19.97 -5.96
N PHE A 510 26.31 19.95 -4.63
CA PHE A 510 25.20 20.50 -3.85
C PHE A 510 25.16 22.04 -3.90
N ASN A 511 23.95 22.59 -3.84
CA ASN A 511 23.65 24.02 -3.83
C ASN A 511 23.47 24.57 -2.42
N SER A 512 22.98 23.75 -1.50
CA SER A 512 22.68 24.15 -0.12
C SER A 512 23.08 23.11 0.92
N VAL A 513 23.19 23.59 2.16
CA VAL A 513 23.28 22.76 3.35
C VAL A 513 22.15 23.14 4.32
N ARG A 514 21.49 22.16 4.91
CA ARG A 514 20.62 22.37 6.07
C ARG A 514 21.41 22.06 7.32
N LEU A 515 21.44 23.02 8.25
CA LEU A 515 22.07 22.92 9.56
C LEU A 515 20.96 22.84 10.62
N PRO A 516 20.55 21.61 10.99
CA PRO A 516 19.80 21.35 12.22
C PRO A 516 20.47 22.00 13.43
N VAL A 517 19.76 22.83 14.21
CA VAL A 517 20.32 23.41 15.45
C VAL A 517 19.39 23.22 16.64
N ARG A 518 19.91 22.66 17.73
CA ARG A 518 19.25 22.60 19.04
C ARG A 518 19.64 23.81 19.86
N TRP A 519 18.80 24.84 19.88
CA TRP A 519 19.03 26.04 20.68
C TRP A 519 18.72 25.80 22.16
N TYR A 520 19.64 26.20 23.03
CA TYR A 520 19.47 26.20 24.49
C TYR A 520 19.22 27.61 25.01
N PRO A 521 18.59 27.77 26.19
CA PRO A 521 18.41 29.07 26.82
C PRO A 521 19.74 29.82 26.95
N GLY A 522 19.78 31.07 26.48
CA GLY A 522 21.03 31.83 26.39
C GLY A 522 21.82 31.58 25.10
N VAL A 523 21.12 31.54 23.97
CA VAL A 523 21.59 31.24 22.60
C VAL A 523 22.86 31.95 22.13
N ASP A 524 23.33 33.01 22.80
CA ASP A 524 24.43 33.87 22.36
C ASP A 524 25.75 33.09 22.08
N ALA A 525 26.07 32.09 22.90
CA ALA A 525 27.25 31.25 22.70
C ALA A 525 27.13 30.36 21.44
N GLN A 526 25.96 29.75 21.24
CA GLN A 526 25.68 28.90 20.08
C GLN A 526 25.58 29.70 18.80
N ILE A 527 24.99 30.91 18.85
CA ILE A 527 24.89 31.82 17.69
C ILE A 527 26.28 32.07 17.11
N SER A 528 27.29 32.26 17.95
CA SER A 528 28.65 32.55 17.48
C SER A 528 29.24 31.37 16.70
N GLY A 529 29.18 30.15 17.25
CA GLY A 529 29.69 28.95 16.58
C GLY A 529 28.92 28.59 15.31
N VAL A 530 27.57 28.61 15.37
CA VAL A 530 26.74 28.37 14.18
C VAL A 530 27.04 29.42 13.10
N LYS A 531 27.26 30.68 13.49
CA LYS A 531 27.59 31.75 12.54
C LYS A 531 28.94 31.54 11.84
N GLU A 532 29.92 30.96 12.51
CA GLU A 532 31.20 30.57 11.90
C GLU A 532 31.00 29.50 10.83
N ASP A 533 30.24 28.45 11.12
CA ASP A 533 29.89 27.41 10.13
C ASP A 533 29.08 27.95 8.96
N VAL A 534 28.13 28.85 9.22
CA VAL A 534 27.39 29.54 8.15
C VAL A 534 28.32 30.37 7.27
N GLN A 535 29.31 31.06 7.85
CA GLN A 535 30.33 31.78 7.07
C GLN A 535 31.14 30.83 6.18
N LEU A 536 31.54 29.67 6.70
CA LEU A 536 32.29 28.66 5.95
C LEU A 536 31.46 28.09 4.81
N ALA A 537 30.19 27.75 5.06
CA ALA A 537 29.26 27.28 4.03
C ALA A 537 29.07 28.31 2.91
N ILE A 538 28.81 29.58 3.26
CA ILE A 538 28.63 30.66 2.30
C ILE A 538 29.92 30.89 1.49
N LYS A 539 31.08 30.85 2.14
CA LYS A 539 32.39 30.97 1.47
C LYS A 539 32.65 29.82 0.50
N ALA A 540 32.15 28.62 0.79
CA ALA A 540 32.15 27.49 -0.14
C ALA A 540 31.11 27.64 -1.26
N GLY A 541 30.25 28.66 -1.24
CA GLY A 541 29.23 28.90 -2.26
C GLY A 541 27.97 28.07 -2.06
N LEU A 542 27.64 27.74 -0.80
CA LEU A 542 26.40 27.08 -0.40
C LEU A 542 25.42 28.09 0.20
N THR A 543 24.13 27.95 -0.11
CA THR A 543 23.05 28.58 0.67
C THR A 543 22.77 27.74 1.92
N VAL A 544 22.45 28.37 3.04
CA VAL A 544 22.25 27.67 4.33
C VAL A 544 20.80 27.76 4.78
N ILE A 545 20.21 26.63 5.16
CA ILE A 545 18.98 26.58 5.96
C ILE A 545 19.40 26.38 7.42
N ILE A 546 18.94 27.25 8.32
CA ILE A 546 19.08 27.05 9.76
C ILE A 546 17.70 26.95 10.40
N ASN A 547 17.56 26.11 11.42
CA ASN A 547 16.28 25.88 12.07
C ASN A 547 16.34 25.88 13.60
N SER A 548 15.21 25.55 14.24
CA SER A 548 15.14 25.12 15.63
C SER A 548 14.69 23.65 15.69
N HIS A 549 15.63 22.73 15.95
CA HIS A 549 15.47 21.31 15.62
C HIS A 549 14.83 20.45 16.73
N HIS A 550 15.45 20.35 17.91
CA HIS A 550 14.99 19.51 19.03
C HIS A 550 14.57 20.35 20.25
N HIS A 551 13.55 21.19 20.07
CA HIS A 551 13.17 22.18 21.09
C HIS A 551 12.22 21.59 22.16
N GLN A 552 12.79 20.77 23.05
CA GLN A 552 12.03 20.01 24.07
C GLN A 552 11.11 20.87 24.93
N ASN A 553 11.53 22.08 25.32
CA ASN A 553 10.73 22.99 26.14
C ASN A 553 9.38 23.36 25.49
N VAL A 554 9.31 23.43 24.16
CA VAL A 554 8.06 23.74 23.44
C VAL A 554 7.16 22.51 23.39
N TYR A 555 7.73 21.32 23.16
CA TYR A 555 7.00 20.06 23.19
C TYR A 555 6.40 19.77 24.57
N ASP A 556 7.20 19.86 25.63
CA ASP A 556 6.74 19.62 27.00
C ASP A 556 5.63 20.62 27.38
N ALA A 557 5.79 21.89 26.98
CA ALA A 557 4.82 22.94 27.26
C ALA A 557 3.48 22.74 26.53
N ALA A 558 3.46 22.01 25.41
CA ALA A 558 2.26 21.76 24.64
C ALA A 558 1.24 20.89 25.39
N GLY A 559 1.71 19.97 26.23
CA GLY A 559 0.87 19.04 27.00
C GLY A 559 0.55 19.48 28.44
N ASN A 560 1.20 20.52 28.97
CA ASN A 560 1.13 20.85 30.40
C ASN A 560 0.51 22.23 30.72
N GLY A 561 -0.08 22.91 29.73
CA GLY A 561 -0.75 24.20 29.90
C GLY A 561 0.17 25.43 29.91
N ASN A 562 1.49 25.26 29.69
CA ASN A 562 2.46 26.36 29.69
C ASN A 562 2.88 26.82 28.28
N PHE A 563 2.15 26.39 27.25
CA PHE A 563 2.52 26.58 25.84
C PHE A 563 2.75 28.05 25.47
N ASP A 564 1.92 28.98 25.96
CA ASP A 564 2.03 30.40 25.63
C ASP A 564 3.35 31.03 26.10
N ASN A 565 3.83 30.64 27.28
CA ASN A 565 5.12 31.11 27.79
C ASN A 565 6.28 30.52 27.00
N ALA A 566 6.19 29.25 26.60
CA ALA A 566 7.18 28.62 25.74
C ALA A 566 7.22 29.31 24.36
N VAL A 567 6.08 29.61 23.76
CA VAL A 567 5.98 30.36 22.48
C VAL A 567 6.61 31.75 22.60
N ASN A 568 6.37 32.49 23.69
CA ASN A 568 6.98 33.81 23.90
C ASN A 568 8.50 33.75 24.04
N THR A 569 9.00 32.71 24.74
CA THR A 569 10.44 32.47 24.90
C THR A 569 11.07 32.13 23.56
N PHE A 570 10.47 31.19 22.83
CA PHE A 570 10.87 30.77 21.50
C PHE A 570 10.89 31.94 20.50
N ALA A 571 9.87 32.80 20.50
CA ALA A 571 9.84 34.00 19.66
C ALA A 571 10.96 34.98 20.02
N SER A 572 11.30 35.11 21.31
CA SER A 572 12.41 35.96 21.76
C SER A 572 13.77 35.40 21.32
N GLU A 573 13.94 34.09 21.34
CA GLU A 573 15.12 33.38 20.82
C GLU A 573 15.24 33.57 19.31
N TRP A 574 14.17 33.32 18.56
CA TRP A 574 14.13 33.55 17.11
C TRP A 574 14.46 34.98 16.72
N LYS A 575 14.00 35.98 17.48
CA LYS A 575 14.35 37.38 17.23
C LYS A 575 15.86 37.60 17.36
N LYS A 576 16.51 37.04 18.39
CA LYS A 576 17.97 37.15 18.58
C LYS A 576 18.74 36.43 17.46
N ILE A 577 18.32 35.21 17.13
CA ILE A 577 18.91 34.41 16.05
C ILE A 577 18.79 35.18 14.73
N ALA A 578 17.57 35.56 14.33
CA ALA A 578 17.34 36.30 13.09
C ALA A 578 18.18 37.59 13.03
N GLN A 579 18.21 38.38 14.11
CA GLN A 579 19.03 39.60 14.17
C GLN A 579 20.53 39.33 13.98
N ALA A 580 21.07 38.23 14.53
CA ALA A 580 22.48 37.88 14.38
C ALA A 580 22.82 37.43 12.95
N PHE A 581 21.91 36.70 12.29
CA PHE A 581 22.07 36.19 10.93
C PHE A 581 21.63 37.18 9.84
N ASP A 582 20.95 38.27 10.20
CA ASP A 582 20.56 39.33 9.25
C ASP A 582 21.75 40.00 8.55
N SER A 583 22.94 39.93 9.17
CA SER A 583 24.19 40.41 8.58
C SER A 583 24.64 39.69 7.29
N PHE A 584 24.09 38.51 6.99
CA PHE A 584 24.32 37.81 5.72
C PHE A 584 23.35 38.34 4.65
N SER A 585 23.66 38.13 3.36
CA SER A 585 22.74 38.52 2.28
C SER A 585 21.42 37.75 2.38
N ASP A 586 20.33 38.33 1.87
CA ASP A 586 18.98 37.73 1.93
C ASP A 586 18.88 36.40 1.21
N ASP A 587 19.77 36.16 0.25
CA ASP A 587 19.84 34.94 -0.55
C ASP A 587 20.84 33.90 -0.01
N ALA A 588 21.49 34.16 1.14
CA ALA A 588 22.50 33.28 1.72
C ALA A 588 21.96 32.39 2.85
N VAL A 589 21.01 32.89 3.64
CA VAL A 589 20.46 32.18 4.81
C VAL A 589 18.94 32.15 4.74
N VAL A 590 18.37 30.96 4.94
CA VAL A 590 16.93 30.71 5.05
C VAL A 590 16.63 30.27 6.48
N PHE A 591 15.53 30.77 7.06
CA PHE A 591 15.11 30.43 8.42
C PHE A 591 13.95 29.45 8.38
N GLU A 592 14.15 28.24 8.88
CA GLU A 592 13.09 27.25 9.10
C GLU A 592 12.64 27.30 10.56
N ILE A 593 11.38 27.68 10.79
CA ILE A 593 10.94 28.10 12.12
C ILE A 593 11.08 26.98 13.16
N PHE A 594 10.69 25.76 12.81
CA PHE A 594 10.64 24.65 13.74
C PHE A 594 10.66 23.34 12.98
N ASN A 595 11.34 22.34 13.55
CA ASN A 595 11.43 20.99 13.00
C ASN A 595 10.37 20.06 13.61
N GLU A 596 9.71 19.30 12.75
CA GLU A 596 8.83 18.19 13.07
C GLU A 596 7.84 18.47 14.22
N PRO A 597 6.97 19.50 14.11
CA PRO A 597 5.87 19.64 15.04
C PRO A 597 5.05 18.35 15.09
N LYS A 598 4.71 17.88 16.29
CA LYS A 598 4.04 16.60 16.53
C LYS A 598 3.27 16.60 17.83
N GLU A 599 2.48 15.55 18.04
CA GLU A 599 1.77 15.32 19.29
C GLU A 599 2.71 15.43 20.51
N PRO A 600 2.29 16.12 21.60
CA PRO A 600 0.92 16.55 21.89
C PRO A 600 0.52 17.92 21.31
N MET A 601 1.31 18.50 20.39
CA MET A 601 0.94 19.78 19.77
C MET A 601 -0.26 19.61 18.83
N THR A 602 -1.33 20.34 19.12
CA THR A 602 -2.47 20.49 18.20
C THR A 602 -2.11 21.38 17.01
N ASN A 603 -2.85 21.27 15.90
CA ASN A 603 -2.66 22.15 14.73
C ASN A 603 -2.75 23.65 15.09
N ALA A 604 -3.66 24.02 16.00
CA ALA A 604 -3.78 25.41 16.47
C ALA A 604 -2.52 25.88 17.21
N GLN A 605 -1.90 25.00 18.01
CA GLN A 605 -0.63 25.29 18.68
C GLN A 605 0.53 25.39 17.68
N VAL A 606 0.57 24.53 16.66
CA VAL A 606 1.54 24.63 15.56
C VAL A 606 1.41 25.98 14.84
N ASN A 607 0.19 26.40 14.44
CA ASN A 607 -0.03 27.70 13.80
C ASN A 607 0.36 28.87 14.70
N LYS A 608 0.08 28.78 16.00
CA LYS A 608 0.49 29.81 16.97
C LYS A 608 2.01 29.93 17.07
N LEU A 609 2.73 28.81 17.13
CA LEU A 609 4.19 28.77 17.18
C LEU A 609 4.81 29.31 15.89
N MET A 610 4.33 28.82 14.74
CA MET A 610 4.79 29.26 13.42
C MET A 610 4.56 30.76 13.22
N THR A 611 3.38 31.28 13.59
CA THR A 611 3.07 32.72 13.52
C THR A 611 3.97 33.54 14.43
N ALA A 612 4.26 33.06 15.64
CA ALA A 612 5.14 33.75 16.58
C ALA A 612 6.58 33.82 16.08
N GLY A 613 7.12 32.70 15.56
CA GLY A 613 8.44 32.66 14.93
C GLY A 613 8.52 33.56 13.70
N TYR A 614 7.54 33.48 12.81
CA TYR A 614 7.42 34.36 11.63
C TYR A 614 7.45 35.84 12.01
N ASN A 615 6.61 36.27 12.96
CA ASN A 615 6.54 37.66 13.40
C ASN A 615 7.86 38.12 14.06
N ALA A 616 8.48 37.25 14.87
CA ALA A 616 9.76 37.54 15.48
C ALA A 616 10.86 37.78 14.44
N ILE A 617 10.99 36.87 13.46
CA ILE A 617 11.94 36.98 12.36
C ILE A 617 11.66 38.24 11.54
N ARG A 618 10.43 38.45 11.06
CA ARG A 618 10.07 39.61 10.23
C ARG A 618 10.25 40.96 10.92
N SER A 619 10.23 41.00 12.26
CA SER A 619 10.47 42.23 13.03
C SER A 619 11.90 42.76 12.91
N VAL A 620 12.86 41.90 12.59
CA VAL A 620 14.30 42.25 12.48
C VAL A 620 14.91 41.91 11.12
N SER A 621 14.34 40.94 10.39
CA SER A 621 14.84 40.40 9.12
C SER A 621 13.75 40.40 8.05
N LYS A 622 13.61 41.52 7.33
CA LYS A 622 12.54 41.72 6.34
C LYS A 622 12.78 40.99 5.02
N GLY A 623 14.03 40.76 4.64
CA GLY A 623 14.39 40.21 3.33
C GLY A 623 14.62 38.70 3.28
N LYS A 624 14.82 38.05 4.45
CA LYS A 624 15.13 36.62 4.55
C LYS A 624 13.94 35.75 4.16
N THR A 625 14.17 34.64 3.46
CA THR A 625 13.10 33.66 3.23
C THR A 625 12.82 32.87 4.49
N ILE A 626 11.55 32.56 4.76
CA ILE A 626 11.12 31.80 5.96
C ILE A 626 10.43 30.50 5.53
N MET A 627 10.79 29.40 6.16
CA MET A 627 10.20 28.08 5.97
C MET A 627 9.23 27.72 7.09
N PHE A 628 8.11 27.11 6.70
CA PHE A 628 7.04 26.64 7.58
C PHE A 628 6.88 25.13 7.46
N GLU A 629 6.62 24.47 8.59
CA GLU A 629 6.34 23.04 8.66
C GLU A 629 4.94 22.77 9.18
N GLY A 630 4.33 21.69 8.68
CA GLY A 630 3.07 21.17 9.19
C GLY A 630 3.28 20.30 10.44
N ASN A 631 2.16 19.93 11.08
CA ASN A 631 2.18 18.98 12.19
C ASN A 631 2.58 17.55 11.73
N GLY A 632 2.49 16.58 12.63
CA GLY A 632 2.65 15.16 12.35
C GLY A 632 4.03 14.81 11.84
N TYR A 633 5.09 15.37 12.42
CA TYR A 633 6.48 15.19 11.97
C TYR A 633 6.74 15.79 10.58
N ALA A 634 6.36 17.05 10.39
CA ALA A 634 6.58 17.79 9.13
C ALA A 634 5.97 17.12 7.89
N LYS A 635 4.83 16.43 8.02
CA LYS A 635 4.24 15.72 6.88
C LYS A 635 3.66 16.71 5.86
N PHE A 636 4.03 16.55 4.59
CA PHE A 636 3.47 17.35 3.49
C PHE A 636 1.93 17.36 3.45
N ALA A 637 1.32 16.23 3.83
CA ALA A 637 -0.13 16.07 3.91
C ALA A 637 -0.80 16.89 5.02
N GLN A 638 -0.07 17.75 5.76
CA GLN A 638 -0.61 18.64 6.80
C GLN A 638 -0.73 20.10 6.34
N ILE A 639 -0.37 20.43 5.11
CA ILE A 639 -0.42 21.80 4.58
C ILE A 639 -1.80 22.46 4.71
N GLN A 640 -2.89 21.70 4.60
CA GLN A 640 -4.26 22.21 4.76
C GLN A 640 -4.60 22.67 6.18
N ASN A 641 -3.78 22.30 7.16
CA ASN A 641 -3.98 22.65 8.56
C ASN A 641 -3.14 23.85 8.99
N LEU A 642 -2.33 24.41 8.08
CA LEU A 642 -1.53 25.58 8.36
C LEU A 642 -2.31 26.89 8.16
N ASP A 643 -1.82 27.94 8.79
CA ASP A 643 -2.24 29.33 8.55
C ASP A 643 -1.02 30.11 8.05
N LEU A 644 -0.69 29.98 6.75
CA LEU A 644 0.43 30.72 6.18
C LEU A 644 0.09 32.21 6.01
N PRO A 645 1.02 33.13 6.32
CA PRO A 645 0.84 34.56 6.06
C PRO A 645 0.81 34.82 4.54
N ALA A 646 0.12 35.88 4.14
CA ALA A 646 0.15 36.40 2.76
C ALA A 646 1.49 37.10 2.45
N ASP A 647 2.60 36.36 2.59
CA ASP A 647 3.97 36.80 2.32
C ASP A 647 4.55 35.96 1.18
N GLY A 648 4.95 36.63 0.11
CA GLY A 648 5.56 36.01 -1.07
C GLY A 648 6.96 35.45 -0.86
N ASN A 649 7.59 35.70 0.29
CA ASN A 649 8.96 35.27 0.60
C ASN A 649 8.99 34.15 1.65
N ILE A 650 8.13 33.15 1.45
CA ILE A 650 8.05 31.95 2.30
C ILE A 650 8.15 30.67 1.46
N ILE A 651 8.49 29.57 2.12
CA ILE A 651 8.54 28.21 1.57
C ILE A 651 7.80 27.28 2.54
N PHE A 652 7.04 26.30 2.02
CA PHE A 652 6.55 25.19 2.84
C PHE A 652 7.54 24.04 2.75
N THR A 653 7.99 23.54 3.90
CA THR A 653 8.88 22.39 3.98
C THR A 653 8.20 21.20 4.65
N GLY A 654 8.52 20.00 4.16
CA GLY A 654 8.08 18.74 4.74
C GLY A 654 9.11 17.64 4.60
N HIS A 655 8.95 16.57 5.37
CA HIS A 655 9.85 15.41 5.39
C HIS A 655 9.19 14.20 4.73
N TYR A 656 9.99 13.42 3.98
CA TYR A 656 9.51 12.22 3.28
C TYR A 656 10.33 10.98 3.64
N TYR A 657 9.69 10.06 4.35
CA TYR A 657 10.28 8.80 4.81
C TYR A 657 9.35 7.59 4.61
N ASP A 658 8.33 7.71 3.75
CA ASP A 658 7.32 6.67 3.61
C ASP A 658 7.78 5.53 2.66
N PRO A 659 7.57 4.26 3.04
CA PRO A 659 7.06 3.79 4.33
C PRO A 659 8.16 3.76 5.40
N TYR A 660 7.84 4.21 6.62
CA TYR A 660 8.80 4.22 7.74
C TYR A 660 9.37 2.83 8.07
N SER A 661 8.57 1.77 7.92
CA SER A 661 9.02 0.39 8.12
C SER A 661 10.14 -0.03 7.16
N PHE A 662 10.31 0.66 6.04
CA PHE A 662 11.43 0.48 5.14
C PHE A 662 12.58 1.45 5.45
N THR A 663 12.29 2.73 5.64
CA THR A 663 13.31 3.79 5.75
C THR A 663 14.02 3.85 7.10
N HIS A 664 13.39 3.38 8.18
CA HIS A 664 13.85 3.54 9.58
C HIS A 664 14.18 2.21 10.28
N GLN A 665 14.48 1.15 9.53
CA GLN A 665 14.87 -0.13 10.15
C GLN A 665 16.08 0.07 11.07
N GLY A 666 15.96 -0.34 12.34
CA GLY A 666 17.00 -0.14 13.36
C GLY A 666 16.93 1.21 14.09
N HIS A 667 15.90 2.02 13.82
CA HIS A 667 15.56 3.27 14.51
C HIS A 667 14.11 3.20 15.00
N GLY A 668 13.82 2.24 15.87
CA GLY A 668 12.46 1.97 16.38
C GLY A 668 11.59 1.08 15.47
N TYR A 669 12.13 0.58 14.36
CA TYR A 669 11.47 -0.38 13.46
C TYR A 669 12.28 -1.67 13.29
N ASP A 670 11.60 -2.79 13.11
CA ASP A 670 12.21 -4.12 12.97
C ASP A 670 13.13 -4.23 11.74
N CYS A 671 14.22 -4.98 11.88
CA CYS A 671 15.06 -5.35 10.75
C CYS A 671 14.32 -6.38 9.87
N ASN A 672 13.71 -5.94 8.77
CA ASN A 672 12.98 -6.77 7.82
C ASN A 672 13.52 -6.59 6.38
N GLY A 673 14.24 -7.61 5.89
CA GLY A 673 14.77 -7.63 4.52
C GLY A 673 13.70 -7.68 3.40
N ASN A 674 12.47 -8.05 3.77
CA ASN A 674 11.31 -8.15 2.90
C ASN A 674 10.39 -6.93 2.98
N ALA A 675 10.76 -5.89 3.74
CA ALA A 675 9.99 -4.66 3.81
C ALA A 675 9.79 -4.07 2.39
N LYS A 676 8.55 -3.68 2.09
CA LYS A 676 8.19 -3.05 0.81
C LYS A 676 8.76 -1.63 0.76
N ASP A 677 9.42 -1.28 -0.32
CA ASP A 677 10.06 0.04 -0.50
C ASP A 677 9.06 1.19 -0.73
N GLY A 678 7.84 0.87 -1.19
CA GLY A 678 6.78 1.85 -1.47
C GLY A 678 7.03 2.72 -2.71
N ILE A 679 8.00 2.40 -3.57
CA ILE A 679 8.35 3.20 -4.77
C ILE A 679 7.14 3.37 -5.69
N SER A 680 6.30 2.34 -5.85
CA SER A 680 5.09 2.38 -6.67
C SER A 680 4.09 3.46 -6.24
N ASN A 681 4.13 3.90 -4.97
CA ASN A 681 3.17 4.85 -4.41
C ASN A 681 3.66 6.31 -4.46
N MET A 682 4.97 6.53 -4.64
CA MET A 682 5.60 7.86 -4.54
C MET A 682 5.01 8.87 -5.53
N ALA A 683 4.74 8.45 -6.77
CA ALA A 683 4.15 9.33 -7.78
C ALA A 683 2.79 9.90 -7.33
N GLY A 684 1.97 9.07 -6.67
CA GLY A 684 0.69 9.49 -6.11
C GLY A 684 0.86 10.46 -4.94
N HIS A 685 1.80 10.19 -4.04
CA HIS A 685 2.09 11.05 -2.88
C HIS A 685 2.51 12.46 -3.31
N PHE A 686 3.54 12.58 -4.15
CA PHE A 686 4.07 13.88 -4.57
C PHE A 686 3.08 14.69 -5.41
N LYS A 687 2.29 14.00 -6.26
CA LYS A 687 1.17 14.65 -6.95
C LYS A 687 0.19 15.24 -5.94
N SER A 688 -0.21 14.46 -4.93
CA SER A 688 -1.14 14.94 -3.89
C SER A 688 -0.57 16.12 -3.11
N TYR A 689 0.73 16.15 -2.84
CA TYR A 689 1.36 17.26 -2.11
C TYR A 689 1.35 18.55 -2.94
N ALA A 690 1.72 18.47 -4.21
CA ALA A 690 1.70 19.62 -5.13
C ALA A 690 0.27 20.13 -5.37
N ASP A 691 -0.71 19.24 -5.52
CA ASP A 691 -2.11 19.60 -5.72
C ASP A 691 -2.70 20.26 -4.45
N SER A 692 -2.36 19.75 -3.26
CA SER A 692 -2.74 20.37 -2.00
C SER A 692 -2.11 21.76 -1.86
N ALA A 693 -0.81 21.91 -2.13
CA ALA A 693 -0.15 23.20 -2.07
C ALA A 693 -0.81 24.22 -3.00
N ALA A 694 -1.14 23.85 -4.24
CA ALA A 694 -1.82 24.72 -5.18
C ALA A 694 -3.24 25.08 -4.71
N ARG A 695 -4.00 24.10 -4.18
CA ARG A 695 -5.35 24.35 -3.69
C ARG A 695 -5.39 25.26 -2.46
N PHE A 696 -4.50 25.04 -1.50
CA PHE A 696 -4.51 25.77 -0.24
C PHE A 696 -3.79 27.12 -0.37
N TYR A 697 -2.62 27.16 -1.00
CA TYR A 697 -1.82 28.38 -1.13
C TYR A 697 -1.41 28.63 -2.59
N PRO A 698 -2.38 29.00 -3.45
CA PRO A 698 -2.12 29.22 -4.87
C PRO A 698 -1.19 30.41 -5.12
N ASP A 699 -0.46 30.35 -6.22
CA ASP A 699 0.31 31.50 -6.71
C ASP A 699 -0.45 32.29 -7.78
N VAL A 700 -0.36 33.62 -7.74
CA VAL A 700 -0.98 34.51 -8.75
C VAL A 700 -0.49 34.25 -10.18
N ASN A 701 0.71 33.69 -10.34
CA ASN A 701 1.34 33.34 -11.62
C ASN A 701 1.14 31.86 -12.00
N GLY A 702 0.30 31.12 -11.27
CA GLY A 702 0.15 29.67 -11.39
C GLY A 702 1.14 28.89 -10.53
N GLY A 703 0.71 27.69 -10.09
CA GLY A 703 1.44 26.88 -9.12
C GLY A 703 0.98 27.15 -7.69
N SER A 704 1.93 27.14 -6.75
CA SER A 704 1.66 27.24 -5.32
C SER A 704 2.77 27.98 -4.57
N VAL A 705 2.60 28.10 -3.24
CA VAL A 705 3.73 28.25 -2.33
C VAL A 705 4.83 27.24 -2.70
N PRO A 706 6.10 27.66 -2.81
CA PRO A 706 7.20 26.77 -3.14
C PRO A 706 7.38 25.69 -2.09
N LEU A 707 7.75 24.50 -2.56
CA LEU A 707 7.87 23.30 -1.74
C LEU A 707 9.33 22.90 -1.55
N ASN A 708 9.66 22.52 -0.34
CA ASN A 708 10.95 21.98 0.06
C ASN A 708 10.78 20.63 0.75
N MET A 709 11.63 19.66 0.41
CA MET A 709 11.75 18.37 1.09
C MET A 709 12.96 18.44 2.02
N GLY A 710 12.73 18.94 3.24
CA GLY A 710 13.77 19.24 4.23
C GLY A 710 14.56 18.01 4.67
N GLU A 711 13.94 16.83 4.62
CA GLU A 711 14.58 15.56 4.91
C GLU A 711 13.97 14.41 4.12
N PHE A 712 14.85 13.48 3.73
CA PHE A 712 14.52 12.16 3.21
C PHE A 712 15.78 11.28 3.24
N GLY A 713 15.60 9.98 3.38
CA GLY A 713 16.70 9.04 3.44
C GLY A 713 16.24 7.63 3.82
N VAL A 714 17.17 6.68 3.80
CA VAL A 714 16.95 5.30 4.21
C VAL A 714 18.14 4.88 5.06
N ALA A 715 17.88 4.42 6.29
CA ALA A 715 18.87 3.80 7.12
C ALA A 715 19.28 2.47 6.50
N ASN A 716 20.58 2.24 6.35
CA ASN A 716 21.09 0.93 5.92
C ASN A 716 22.33 0.47 6.69
N LYS A 717 22.68 1.21 7.74
CA LYS A 717 23.76 0.92 8.69
C LYS A 717 23.25 1.22 10.10
N GLY A 718 23.98 0.77 11.10
CA GLY A 718 23.55 0.87 12.50
C GLY A 718 23.06 -0.48 13.01
N GLN A 719 21.89 -0.50 13.66
CA GLN A 719 21.34 -1.72 14.26
C GLN A 719 20.87 -2.76 13.23
N CYS A 720 20.58 -2.32 12.00
CA CYS A 720 20.15 -3.17 10.88
C CYS A 720 21.02 -2.94 9.63
N SER A 721 21.20 -4.00 8.83
CA SER A 721 21.79 -3.95 7.48
C SER A 721 20.92 -4.69 6.45
N SER A 722 19.62 -4.78 6.72
CA SER A 722 18.60 -5.51 5.94
C SER A 722 18.27 -4.82 4.61
N VAL A 723 18.44 -3.51 4.52
CA VAL A 723 18.32 -2.76 3.25
C VAL A 723 19.69 -2.70 2.59
N SER A 724 19.82 -3.24 1.38
CA SER A 724 21.08 -3.15 0.62
C SER A 724 21.33 -1.73 0.11
N ASP A 725 22.60 -1.37 -0.15
CA ASP A 725 22.97 -0.11 -0.80
C ASP A 725 22.17 0.11 -2.10
N THR A 726 22.00 -0.93 -2.93
CA THR A 726 21.21 -0.85 -4.18
C THR A 726 19.74 -0.51 -3.94
N LYS A 727 19.09 -1.09 -2.92
CA LYS A 727 17.69 -0.76 -2.58
C LYS A 727 17.58 0.67 -2.05
N ARG A 728 18.51 1.09 -1.20
CA ARG A 728 18.61 2.46 -0.69
C ARG A 728 18.80 3.46 -1.83
N GLU A 729 19.71 3.20 -2.75
CA GLU A 729 19.97 4.02 -3.94
C GLU A 729 18.74 4.13 -4.85
N ALA A 730 18.05 3.01 -5.12
CA ALA A 730 16.84 3.00 -5.94
C ALA A 730 15.70 3.83 -5.32
N TRP A 731 15.52 3.72 -4.00
CA TRP A 731 14.53 4.50 -3.27
C TRP A 731 14.86 6.00 -3.30
N VAL A 732 16.13 6.37 -3.07
CA VAL A 732 16.61 7.75 -3.10
C VAL A 732 16.45 8.36 -4.51
N ASP A 733 16.81 7.61 -5.56
CA ASP A 733 16.65 8.02 -6.95
C ASP A 733 15.17 8.29 -7.28
N ALA A 734 14.28 7.38 -6.87
CA ALA A 734 12.85 7.51 -7.10
C ALA A 734 12.23 8.73 -6.38
N VAL A 735 12.60 8.96 -5.12
CA VAL A 735 12.13 10.13 -4.34
C VAL A 735 12.61 11.44 -4.94
N ILE A 736 13.90 11.53 -5.30
CA ILE A 736 14.45 12.74 -5.94
C ILE A 736 13.75 12.98 -7.29
N ALA A 737 13.54 11.93 -8.10
CA ALA A 737 12.83 12.06 -9.37
C ALA A 737 11.43 12.68 -9.20
N GLN A 738 10.70 12.30 -8.13
CA GLN A 738 9.40 12.92 -7.85
C GLN A 738 9.53 14.36 -7.34
N ALA A 739 10.47 14.65 -6.43
CA ALA A 739 10.70 16.01 -5.97
C ALA A 739 11.02 16.97 -7.13
N GLU A 740 11.92 16.56 -8.02
CA GLU A 740 12.32 17.30 -9.22
C GLU A 740 11.15 17.54 -10.19
N LYS A 741 10.28 16.53 -10.38
CA LYS A 741 9.08 16.64 -11.23
C LYS A 741 8.13 17.75 -10.77
N TYR A 742 8.09 18.04 -9.47
CA TYR A 742 7.22 19.06 -8.87
C TYR A 742 7.97 20.31 -8.41
N GLU A 743 9.18 20.54 -8.94
CA GLU A 743 10.03 21.70 -8.62
C GLU A 743 10.29 21.87 -7.11
N MET A 744 10.29 20.77 -6.37
CA MET A 744 10.60 20.76 -4.94
C MET A 744 12.10 20.75 -4.75
N SER A 745 12.62 21.72 -4.00
CA SER A 745 14.01 21.64 -3.53
C SER A 745 14.12 20.56 -2.46
N TRP A 746 15.29 19.98 -2.23
CA TRP A 746 15.41 18.82 -1.33
C TRP A 746 16.73 18.80 -0.56
N GLN A 747 16.72 18.23 0.65
CA GLN A 747 17.91 18.04 1.48
C GLN A 747 17.99 16.61 1.96
N TYR A 748 19.02 15.90 1.51
CA TYR A 748 19.24 14.51 1.89
C TYR A 748 19.60 14.40 3.38
N TRP A 749 18.99 13.47 4.11
CA TRP A 749 19.40 13.08 5.46
C TRP A 749 20.29 11.83 5.37
N CYS A 750 21.61 11.90 5.57
CA CYS A 750 22.45 13.09 5.86
C CYS A 750 23.88 12.96 5.26
N PHE A 751 24.77 13.94 5.48
CA PHE A 751 26.17 13.89 5.03
C PHE A 751 27.02 12.77 5.66
N LYS A 752 27.30 12.80 6.98
CA LYS A 752 28.16 11.83 7.68
C LYS A 752 27.65 11.53 9.10
N ASN A 753 27.88 10.31 9.58
CA ASN A 753 27.59 9.81 10.94
C ASN A 753 26.16 10.10 11.48
N CYS A 754 25.11 9.84 10.68
CA CYS A 754 23.72 10.01 11.13
C CYS A 754 23.03 8.69 11.39
N GLY A 755 23.68 7.84 12.18
CA GLY A 755 23.10 6.62 12.71
C GLY A 755 22.74 5.54 11.69
N GLY A 756 23.10 5.68 10.41
CA GLY A 756 22.67 4.76 9.36
C GLY A 756 22.25 5.42 8.05
N PHE A 757 21.92 6.71 8.14
CA PHE A 757 21.42 7.54 7.03
C PHE A 757 22.53 8.27 6.27
N GLU A 758 23.78 8.22 6.72
CA GLU A 758 24.87 8.98 6.11
C GLU A 758 25.17 8.58 4.65
N ALA A 759 25.38 9.56 3.78
CA ALA A 759 25.77 9.38 2.38
C ALA A 759 27.29 9.25 2.19
N SER A 760 28.08 9.66 3.20
CA SER A 760 29.53 9.71 3.18
C SER A 760 30.11 9.33 4.54
N ASN A 761 31.37 8.89 4.56
CA ASN A 761 32.15 8.70 5.79
C ASN A 761 33.07 9.90 6.11
N GLY A 762 32.85 11.05 5.48
CA GLY A 762 33.70 12.25 5.64
C GLY A 762 34.92 12.30 4.70
N GLY A 763 35.08 11.31 3.81
CA GLY A 763 36.12 11.32 2.78
C GLY A 763 35.77 10.50 1.52
N SER A 764 34.77 9.63 1.58
CA SER A 764 34.26 8.84 0.47
C SER A 764 32.75 8.65 0.58
N TRP A 765 32.07 8.69 -0.56
CA TRP A 765 30.63 8.47 -0.66
C TRP A 765 30.32 6.98 -0.64
N TYR A 766 29.24 6.60 0.02
CA TYR A 766 28.84 5.19 0.13
C TYR A 766 28.15 4.68 -1.13
N GLY A 767 28.45 3.43 -1.49
CA GLY A 767 27.91 2.78 -2.68
C GLY A 767 28.05 3.66 -3.93
N ASN A 768 26.98 3.74 -4.68
CA ASN A 768 26.81 4.59 -5.85
C ASN A 768 26.03 5.89 -5.54
N MET A 769 25.85 6.23 -4.26
CA MET A 769 24.95 7.30 -3.80
C MET A 769 25.28 8.67 -4.43
N LEU A 770 26.57 9.02 -4.54
CA LEU A 770 26.96 10.28 -5.20
C LEU A 770 26.51 10.32 -6.67
N ASN A 771 26.56 9.20 -7.38
CA ASN A 771 26.14 9.15 -8.78
C ASN A 771 24.62 9.29 -8.90
N VAL A 772 23.84 8.77 -7.93
CA VAL A 772 22.40 9.03 -7.83
C VAL A 772 22.16 10.54 -7.74
N PHE A 773 22.82 11.24 -6.82
CA PHE A 773 22.67 12.69 -6.69
C PHE A 773 23.10 13.46 -7.95
N LYS A 774 24.22 13.07 -8.57
CA LYS A 774 24.76 13.72 -9.77
C LYS A 774 23.85 13.64 -10.99
N LYS A 775 22.89 12.70 -11.06
CA LYS A 775 21.86 12.69 -12.12
C LYS A 775 21.05 13.99 -12.15
N TYR A 776 20.91 14.64 -11.00
CA TYR A 776 20.05 15.81 -10.78
C TYR A 776 20.83 17.12 -10.57
N MET A 777 22.15 17.04 -10.39
CA MET A 777 23.04 18.20 -10.26
C MET A 777 23.58 18.57 -11.65
N LYS A 778 23.04 19.63 -12.25
CA LYS A 778 23.51 20.17 -13.54
C LYS A 778 24.05 21.59 -13.38
#